data_AF-A0A163FTF6-F1
#
_entry.id   AF-A0A163FTF6-F1
#
_cell.length_a   1.000
_cell.length_b   1.000
_cell.length_c   1.000
_cell.angle_alpha   90.00
_cell.angle_beta   90.00
_cell.angle_gamma   90.00
#
_symmetry.space_group_name_H-M   'P 1'
#
loop_
_entity.id
_entity.type
_entity.pdbx_description
1 polymer ?
#
loop_
_entity_poly.entity_id
_entity_poly.type
_entity_poly.pdbx_seq_one_letter_code
_entity_poly.pdbx_strand_id
1 'polypeptide(L)'
;MMNIIALQGLKYELWRKAESAKIPIGKLLPFEPLSNAIQVANTIKRIMLGHWYKINLASSQEHAYAAPPNLHGGGYNPNGSAFVHFNSQVTYPQSHGGGFVPGSTPYSKVPVLAQSPPAHDGGFNTASNSPFVIQPVFAQPQPFTGSAPAYKPQLHFSVQRNLNNLIMVRNIAEASVEEVSSHEKPYSPYFPMELKGYRHWFDPYTSWKWESPTAYRKPGLGYQKLAKHRHLDVFEREWVGDYDDRYISSWDGKVSKLVVQAVDDIYDNHVTSTYRRTFIRNIAPLYLRLANWPFNHVDPNKNDGKPTSEDMPMLCLKWFITSLAITFVISTPSPATLPPRNGGCYDPVPYRYYGYPKVARNTMELDSPRGHSTANPVAERILRPRYLCFLREQGEPALIMNVEEWITQYKAERNLSYVFIAYTAEQFQSSDDFMTLHQMADAAARNAGVMAYWVGCSCMPEPDQLQEDVYRICDVIRGAQSLAIVVGRPPDDRRGISTADLMLQQWGRRIWTFPEVLLAPAGKDIKVYVRGSDLAQPLHVPKNQFAAKVWKEDAHIARQLIDHYEGNLILSQLELVTLALECLHKRDTHQYLRGDHSYALMGLVRIRPKIDPTDTAFQAFARLSLANGSEQLLERLVCVLPKTPNQPWHSMNDAYGAKLWDILPQDVGIAGVGTDDSIILDGCRAANVRWKSFTPVANTRRPSWKRAIAETMLRLGSFVLLIGIILAALPTGFGAPGLSVVQLIGVVIIIYSIILMLLSPWLLRMLYLGKFWDQQCWLFGFEGYMPLETIETQIFGGKLNRLRWTPFASPLSRHHRNEHNECVADDPTTDPEVKALVEKCKHAGPGEQRLFTLVDTGNMTATLFLAARPPTCFLMAGSEGGMKRIIGCSYDWTTATMYRETVLRMETRFEDMMLRVGRVKIGFKREQHPVAPLSHASVGGEKVNVNVQWIMICLLIHFQSFLPPLPPLSNDGSFRSNLLRDFLANGLSRLDTCNICFNGFDTTHVPTRFTGKNSCPHIFGEISLTEWLLSDNESANKRLTCRHTRFIPDNREETHDSDQEEDSDEETEVKMFEDSIEIPQSFSS
;
A
#
# COMPACT_ATOMS: atom_id res chain seq x y z
N MET A 1 -4.32 42.94 30.08
CA MET A 1 -4.17 44.40 30.34
C MET A 1 -4.20 44.72 31.84
N MET A 2 -5.16 44.21 32.64
CA MET A 2 -5.18 44.45 34.11
C MET A 2 -3.98 43.88 34.88
N ASN A 3 -3.36 42.78 34.45
CA ASN A 3 -2.15 42.26 35.11
C ASN A 3 -0.89 43.11 34.88
N ILE A 4 -0.86 43.92 33.81
CA ILE A 4 0.26 44.85 33.54
C ILE A 4 0.16 46.08 34.45
N ILE A 5 -1.07 46.52 34.76
CA ILE A 5 -1.35 47.63 35.67
C ILE A 5 -1.05 47.22 37.13
N ALA A 6 -1.35 45.98 37.52
CA ALA A 6 -1.01 45.45 38.85
C ALA A 6 0.51 45.33 39.08
N LEU A 7 1.28 44.93 38.06
CA LEU A 7 2.75 44.86 38.12
C LEU A 7 3.42 46.24 38.14
N GLN A 8 2.84 47.23 37.46
CA GLN A 8 3.31 48.62 37.53
C GLN A 8 3.00 49.27 38.90
N GLY A 9 1.85 48.96 39.50
CA GLY A 9 1.50 49.41 40.86
C GLY A 9 2.46 48.85 41.93
N LEU A 10 2.83 47.58 41.84
CA LEU A 10 3.77 46.95 42.77
C LEU A 10 5.20 47.53 42.65
N LYS A 11 5.61 47.87 41.43
CA LYS A 11 6.90 48.52 41.14
C LYS A 11 6.99 49.93 41.73
N TYR A 12 5.87 50.66 41.74
CA TYR A 12 5.77 52.02 42.29
C TYR A 12 5.75 52.01 43.83
N GLU A 13 5.05 51.05 44.46
CA GLU A 13 5.02 50.85 45.92
C GLU A 13 6.40 50.46 46.49
N LEU A 14 7.14 49.58 45.80
CA LEU A 14 8.48 49.14 46.22
C LEU A 14 9.53 50.26 46.07
N TRP A 15 9.41 51.08 45.02
CA TRP A 15 10.27 52.25 44.83
C TRP A 15 10.03 53.32 45.92
N ARG A 16 8.76 53.57 46.26
CA ARG A 16 8.37 54.52 47.33
C ARG A 16 8.81 54.10 48.73
N LYS A 17 8.82 52.78 49.03
CA LYS A 17 9.31 52.24 50.32
C LYS A 17 10.84 52.21 50.42
N ALA A 18 11.56 52.14 49.30
CA ALA A 18 13.02 52.22 49.28
C ALA A 18 13.52 53.66 49.52
N GLU A 19 12.78 54.66 49.04
CA GLU A 19 13.13 56.07 49.18
C GLU A 19 12.85 56.62 50.60
N SER A 20 11.85 56.06 51.30
CA SER A 20 11.55 56.44 52.69
C SER A 20 12.51 55.86 53.75
N ALA A 21 13.33 54.86 53.39
CA ALA A 21 14.20 54.14 54.33
C ALA A 21 15.66 54.62 54.39
N LYS A 22 16.09 55.57 53.53
CA LYS A 22 17.46 56.13 53.47
C LYS A 22 18.59 55.09 53.65
N ILE A 23 18.48 53.93 53.00
CA ILE A 23 19.54 52.91 53.01
C ILE A 23 20.52 53.21 51.86
N PRO A 24 21.84 53.33 52.10
CA PRO A 24 22.82 53.52 51.04
C PRO A 24 23.01 52.21 50.26
N ILE A 25 22.47 52.14 49.05
CA ILE A 25 22.56 50.99 48.15
C ILE A 25 23.94 51.00 47.46
N GLY A 26 24.96 50.55 48.19
CA GLY A 26 26.33 50.36 47.68
C GLY A 26 26.93 48.99 47.99
N LYS A 27 26.22 48.11 48.71
CA LYS A 27 26.70 46.77 49.05
C LYS A 27 25.52 45.79 49.16
N LEU A 28 25.01 45.32 48.02
CA LEU A 28 24.29 44.04 47.90
C LEU A 28 24.06 43.74 46.39
N LEU A 29 24.84 42.77 45.89
CA LEU A 29 24.71 42.01 44.63
C LEU A 29 25.03 42.72 43.29
N PRO A 30 25.92 42.16 42.44
CA PRO A 30 26.28 42.74 41.16
C PRO A 30 25.25 42.37 40.08
N PHE A 31 24.57 43.38 39.52
CA PHE A 31 23.75 43.24 38.30
C PHE A 31 24.52 43.81 37.11
N GLU A 32 25.33 42.99 36.46
CA GLU A 32 25.83 43.21 35.08
C GLU A 32 25.37 42.09 34.11
N PRO A 33 24.11 42.04 33.63
CA PRO A 33 23.79 41.16 32.50
C PRO A 33 23.27 41.88 31.25
N LEU A 34 22.96 43.18 31.28
CA LEU A 34 22.30 43.83 30.13
C LEU A 34 23.26 44.48 29.11
N SER A 35 24.42 45.00 29.53
CA SER A 35 25.40 45.59 28.59
C SER A 35 26.19 44.52 27.83
N ASN A 36 26.54 43.42 28.51
CA ASN A 36 27.25 42.28 27.91
C ASN A 36 26.38 41.51 26.92
N ALA A 37 25.06 41.40 27.14
CA ALA A 37 24.15 40.76 26.20
C ALA A 37 24.03 41.53 24.86
N ILE A 38 24.07 42.87 24.91
CA ILE A 38 24.02 43.72 23.71
C ILE A 38 25.36 43.68 22.96
N GLN A 39 26.50 43.62 23.65
CA GLN A 39 27.81 43.44 23.01
C GLN A 39 27.96 42.04 22.39
N VAL A 40 27.49 40.99 23.05
CA VAL A 40 27.53 39.61 22.52
C VAL A 40 26.58 39.47 21.33
N ALA A 41 25.38 40.04 21.38
CA ALA A 41 24.45 40.05 20.24
C ALA A 41 25.02 40.80 19.02
N ASN A 42 25.70 41.94 19.24
CA ASN A 42 26.36 42.68 18.17
C ASN A 42 27.59 41.96 17.60
N THR A 43 28.30 41.19 18.43
CA THR A 43 29.44 40.36 18.01
C THR A 43 28.98 39.14 17.20
N ILE A 44 27.90 38.47 17.63
CA ILE A 44 27.28 37.35 16.90
C ILE A 44 26.70 37.85 15.57
N LYS A 45 26.09 39.03 15.53
CA LYS A 45 25.58 39.64 14.28
C LYS A 45 26.71 39.95 13.30
N ARG A 46 27.87 40.42 13.77
CA ARG A 46 29.08 40.64 12.92
C ARG A 46 29.71 39.33 12.43
N ILE A 47 29.74 38.28 13.26
CA ILE A 47 30.26 36.96 12.87
C ILE A 47 29.35 36.29 11.84
N MET A 48 28.02 36.37 12.02
CA MET A 48 27.02 35.83 11.08
C MET A 48 27.06 36.55 9.71
N LEU A 49 27.20 37.89 9.71
CA LEU A 49 27.36 38.67 8.47
C LEU A 49 28.70 38.40 7.77
N GLY A 50 29.79 38.19 8.53
CA GLY A 50 31.10 37.82 7.98
C GLY A 50 31.14 36.40 7.39
N HIS A 51 30.39 35.45 7.97
CA HIS A 51 30.26 34.09 7.45
C HIS A 51 29.38 34.03 6.19
N TRP A 52 28.33 34.85 6.12
CA TRP A 52 27.46 34.96 4.95
C TRP A 52 28.18 35.60 3.74
N TYR A 53 29.05 36.59 3.99
CA TYR A 53 29.86 37.24 2.93
C TYR A 53 30.99 36.33 2.40
N LYS A 54 31.58 35.46 3.24
CA LYS A 54 32.61 34.49 2.82
C LYS A 54 32.05 33.29 2.04
N ILE A 55 30.80 32.90 2.29
CA ILE A 55 30.15 31.80 1.54
C ILE A 55 29.75 32.26 0.13
N ASN A 56 29.32 33.52 -0.03
CA ASN A 56 28.94 34.07 -1.35
C ASN A 56 30.13 34.53 -2.22
N LEU A 57 31.34 34.67 -1.67
CA LEU A 57 32.56 34.90 -2.47
C LEU A 57 33.24 33.60 -2.94
N ALA A 58 32.97 32.46 -2.30
CA ALA A 58 33.52 31.16 -2.70
C ALA A 58 32.71 30.48 -3.83
N SER A 59 31.53 30.99 -4.17
CA SER A 59 30.69 30.48 -5.26
C SER A 59 30.82 31.26 -6.58
N SER A 60 31.77 32.21 -6.70
CA SER A 60 31.94 33.05 -7.88
C SER A 60 33.34 33.02 -8.51
N GLN A 61 34.23 32.12 -8.07
CA GLN A 61 35.52 31.85 -8.72
C GLN A 61 35.69 30.35 -8.95
N GLU A 62 35.07 29.81 -10.00
CA GLU A 62 35.55 28.62 -10.74
C GLU A 62 34.74 28.46 -12.05
N HIS A 63 34.91 29.42 -12.96
CA HIS A 63 34.63 29.23 -14.38
C HIS A 63 35.88 29.61 -15.16
N ALA A 64 36.69 28.61 -15.53
CA ALA A 64 37.69 28.73 -16.58
C ALA A 64 37.95 27.36 -17.24
N TYR A 65 37.54 27.27 -18.50
CA TYR A 65 38.01 26.46 -19.63
C TYR A 65 38.86 25.19 -19.37
N ALA A 66 38.36 24.05 -19.85
CA ALA A 66 39.18 22.97 -20.40
C ALA A 66 38.48 22.28 -21.58
N ALA A 67 39.24 22.08 -22.65
CA ALA A 67 38.87 21.62 -23.99
C ALA A 67 38.48 20.13 -24.07
N PRO A 68 37.78 19.69 -25.15
CA PRO A 68 37.35 18.30 -25.31
C PRO A 68 38.44 17.43 -25.95
N PRO A 69 38.56 16.14 -25.61
CA PRO A 69 39.25 15.18 -26.46
C PRO A 69 38.26 14.26 -27.19
N ASN A 70 38.24 14.47 -28.51
CA ASN A 70 38.37 13.48 -29.58
C ASN A 70 37.49 12.22 -29.61
N LEU A 71 36.63 12.21 -30.65
CA LEU A 71 36.29 11.05 -31.46
C LEU A 71 37.54 10.31 -31.98
N HIS A 72 37.51 8.98 -31.99
CA HIS A 72 37.98 8.05 -33.03
C HIS A 72 37.32 6.68 -32.71
N GLY A 73 36.74 5.91 -33.62
CA GLY A 73 37.06 5.74 -35.03
C GLY A 73 37.97 4.52 -35.20
N GLY A 74 37.40 3.37 -35.53
CA GLY A 74 38.13 2.16 -35.93
C GLY A 74 37.14 1.04 -36.18
N GLY A 75 37.01 0.44 -37.35
CA GLY A 75 37.98 0.36 -38.45
C GLY A 75 37.94 -1.06 -38.96
N TYR A 76 37.06 -1.28 -39.93
CA TYR A 76 36.97 -2.47 -40.76
C TYR A 76 38.32 -2.70 -41.45
N ASN A 77 38.82 -3.94 -41.47
CA ASN A 77 39.84 -4.35 -42.43
C ASN A 77 39.46 -5.69 -43.07
N PRO A 78 39.22 -5.72 -44.39
CA PRO A 78 38.99 -6.93 -45.17
C PRO A 78 40.31 -7.45 -45.73
N ASN A 79 40.66 -8.72 -45.46
CA ASN A 79 41.37 -9.63 -46.37
C ASN A 79 41.87 -10.86 -45.62
N GLY A 80 41.36 -12.02 -46.01
CA GLY A 80 41.77 -13.33 -45.52
C GLY A 80 41.12 -14.43 -46.34
N SER A 81 41.49 -14.51 -47.61
CA SER A 81 41.11 -15.58 -48.54
C SER A 81 41.72 -16.92 -48.13
N ALA A 82 40.90 -17.97 -48.02
CA ALA A 82 41.34 -19.35 -48.23
C ALA A 82 40.20 -20.20 -48.82
N PHE A 83 40.51 -20.85 -49.94
CA PHE A 83 39.66 -21.70 -50.78
C PHE A 83 39.55 -23.13 -50.21
N VAL A 84 38.35 -23.70 -50.33
CA VAL A 84 37.99 -25.10 -50.70
C VAL A 84 38.22 -26.26 -49.71
N HIS A 85 37.13 -26.88 -49.26
CA HIS A 85 36.66 -28.19 -49.78
C HIS A 85 35.25 -28.54 -49.26
N PHE A 86 34.35 -28.88 -50.19
CA PHE A 86 33.07 -29.52 -49.93
C PHE A 86 33.31 -30.92 -49.33
N ASN A 87 32.68 -31.22 -48.19
CA ASN A 87 32.29 -32.58 -47.87
C ASN A 87 31.00 -32.58 -47.04
N SER A 88 29.99 -33.24 -47.58
CA SER A 88 28.67 -33.43 -47.01
C SER A 88 28.73 -34.37 -45.79
N GLN A 89 28.63 -33.80 -44.59
CA GLN A 89 28.23 -34.53 -43.40
C GLN A 89 27.20 -33.67 -42.66
N VAL A 90 25.98 -34.18 -42.56
CA VAL A 90 24.90 -33.56 -41.79
C VAL A 90 25.22 -33.78 -40.31
N THR A 91 25.91 -32.83 -39.69
CA THR A 91 25.98 -32.71 -38.23
C THR A 91 24.68 -32.11 -37.73
N TYR A 92 23.91 -32.89 -36.96
CA TYR A 92 22.75 -32.39 -36.22
C TYR A 92 23.22 -31.40 -35.15
N PRO A 93 22.87 -30.11 -35.21
CA PRO A 93 22.97 -29.25 -34.03
C PRO A 93 22.01 -29.79 -32.96
N GLN A 94 22.43 -29.79 -31.69
CA GLN A 94 21.54 -30.09 -30.57
C GLN A 94 20.42 -29.04 -30.52
N SER A 95 19.33 -29.30 -31.24
CA SER A 95 18.07 -28.59 -31.14
C SER A 95 17.32 -29.05 -29.88
N HIS A 96 16.56 -28.14 -29.26
CA HIS A 96 15.90 -28.31 -27.97
C HIS A 96 14.97 -29.54 -27.90
N GLY A 97 15.58 -30.68 -27.59
CA GLY A 97 15.02 -31.76 -26.80
C GLY A 97 15.95 -32.20 -25.67
N GLY A 98 17.22 -31.75 -25.66
CA GLY A 98 18.30 -32.24 -24.80
C GLY A 98 18.92 -31.18 -23.89
N GLY A 99 19.18 -31.57 -22.65
CA GLY A 99 20.08 -30.87 -21.73
C GLY A 99 21.54 -31.16 -22.09
N PHE A 100 22.39 -30.17 -21.89
CA PHE A 100 23.83 -30.26 -22.05
C PHE A 100 24.49 -31.03 -20.89
N VAL A 101 25.45 -31.91 -21.19
CA VAL A 101 26.35 -32.56 -20.23
C VAL A 101 27.77 -32.02 -20.47
N PRO A 102 28.49 -31.46 -19.48
CA PRO A 102 29.85 -30.98 -19.69
C PRO A 102 30.85 -32.15 -19.67
N GLY A 103 31.55 -32.35 -20.77
CA GLY A 103 32.71 -33.22 -20.89
C GLY A 103 34.02 -32.42 -20.97
N SER A 104 34.83 -32.52 -19.91
CA SER A 104 36.30 -32.59 -19.85
C SER A 104 37.16 -31.91 -20.92
N THR A 105 38.02 -30.99 -20.48
CA THR A 105 39.37 -30.78 -21.06
C THR A 105 40.44 -30.73 -19.96
N PRO A 106 41.72 -31.05 -20.27
CA PRO A 106 42.66 -31.64 -19.31
C PRO A 106 43.57 -30.64 -18.58
N TYR A 107 43.90 -31.01 -17.33
CA TYR A 107 45.07 -30.67 -16.49
C TYR A 107 45.81 -29.32 -16.63
N SER A 108 45.82 -28.55 -15.53
CA SER A 108 47.07 -28.04 -14.94
C SER A 108 46.98 -28.03 -13.40
N LYS A 109 48.04 -28.51 -12.74
CA LYS A 109 48.18 -28.73 -11.29
C LYS A 109 48.57 -27.45 -10.54
N VAL A 110 48.18 -27.35 -9.26
CA VAL A 110 48.99 -27.11 -8.02
C VAL A 110 48.05 -26.65 -6.86
N PRO A 111 48.32 -26.98 -5.56
CA PRO A 111 47.38 -27.72 -4.72
C PRO A 111 46.62 -26.90 -3.66
N VAL A 112 45.51 -27.47 -3.16
CA VAL A 112 44.81 -27.03 -1.94
C VAL A 112 44.84 -28.15 -0.90
N LEU A 113 45.27 -27.78 0.31
CA LEU A 113 45.36 -28.62 1.51
C LEU A 113 44.00 -29.22 1.90
N ALA A 114 44.01 -30.51 2.21
CA ALA A 114 42.91 -31.24 2.81
C ALA A 114 42.82 -30.96 4.33
N GLN A 115 41.61 -30.70 4.82
CA GLN A 115 41.22 -31.00 6.19
C GLN A 115 39.85 -31.68 6.17
N SER A 116 39.87 -32.93 6.62
CA SER A 116 38.77 -33.87 6.82
C SER A 116 37.92 -33.54 8.05
N PRO A 117 36.61 -33.87 8.05
CA PRO A 117 35.81 -33.91 9.27
C PRO A 117 35.95 -35.26 9.98
N PRO A 118 35.88 -35.33 11.33
CA PRO A 118 35.92 -36.59 12.05
C PRO A 118 34.53 -37.22 12.19
N ALA A 119 34.54 -38.55 12.32
CA ALA A 119 33.41 -39.42 12.56
C ALA A 119 33.52 -40.12 13.93
N HIS A 120 32.39 -40.71 14.35
CA HIS A 120 32.17 -41.84 15.28
C HIS A 120 32.08 -41.62 16.80
N ASP A 121 30.89 -41.91 17.36
CA ASP A 121 30.53 -43.08 18.21
C ASP A 121 29.14 -42.81 18.84
N GLY A 122 28.18 -43.71 19.10
CA GLY A 122 28.07 -45.16 19.13
C GLY A 122 27.04 -45.53 20.23
N GLY A 123 26.02 -46.36 19.96
CA GLY A 123 25.11 -46.87 21.00
C GLY A 123 23.75 -47.44 20.55
N PHE A 124 23.69 -48.76 20.37
CA PHE A 124 22.54 -49.61 20.04
C PHE A 124 21.71 -50.03 21.28
N ASN A 125 20.37 -50.19 21.16
CA ASN A 125 19.65 -51.49 21.26
C ASN A 125 18.09 -51.39 21.28
N THR A 126 17.47 -52.08 20.30
CA THR A 126 16.33 -53.06 20.34
C THR A 126 15.14 -52.88 21.31
N ALA A 127 13.86 -53.20 21.05
CA ALA A 127 13.08 -53.79 19.94
C ALA A 127 11.58 -53.81 20.34
N SER A 128 10.63 -53.79 19.39
CA SER A 128 9.46 -54.71 19.31
C SER A 128 8.43 -54.32 18.23
N ASN A 129 8.36 -55.17 17.20
CA ASN A 129 7.19 -55.76 16.52
C ASN A 129 5.96 -54.93 16.06
N SER A 130 5.93 -54.74 14.73
CA SER A 130 4.86 -54.78 13.69
C SER A 130 3.51 -55.49 14.01
N PRO A 131 2.43 -55.46 13.14
CA PRO A 131 2.34 -54.99 11.74
C PRO A 131 1.06 -54.22 11.31
N PHE A 132 1.16 -53.59 10.13
CA PHE A 132 0.05 -53.18 9.26
C PHE A 132 -0.43 -54.37 8.40
N VAL A 133 -1.74 -54.60 8.28
CA VAL A 133 -2.39 -55.53 7.31
C VAL A 133 -3.68 -54.89 6.74
N ILE A 134 -3.99 -55.26 5.50
CA ILE A 134 -4.91 -54.66 4.50
C ILE A 134 -6.21 -55.50 4.33
N GLN A 135 -7.38 -54.82 4.25
CA GLN A 135 -8.69 -55.12 3.56
C GLN A 135 -9.51 -56.41 3.88
N PRO A 136 -10.75 -56.65 3.35
CA PRO A 136 -11.75 -55.87 2.54
C PRO A 136 -13.21 -55.89 3.15
N VAL A 137 -14.30 -55.29 2.61
CA VAL A 137 -15.30 -55.89 1.65
C VAL A 137 -16.53 -54.94 1.43
N PHE A 138 -17.04 -54.97 0.18
CA PHE A 138 -18.30 -54.54 -0.48
C PHE A 138 -19.63 -54.40 0.32
N ALA A 139 -20.52 -53.46 -0.11
CA ALA A 139 -21.73 -53.74 -0.95
C ALA A 139 -22.85 -52.64 -0.90
N GLN A 140 -23.15 -52.08 -2.10
CA GLN A 140 -24.44 -51.76 -2.76
C GLN A 140 -25.64 -50.97 -2.12
N PRO A 141 -26.54 -50.37 -2.97
CA PRO A 141 -27.48 -49.28 -2.61
C PRO A 141 -29.00 -49.60 -2.73
N GLN A 142 -29.85 -48.61 -2.33
CA GLN A 142 -31.32 -48.37 -2.55
C GLN A 142 -32.28 -48.81 -1.42
N PRO A 143 -33.53 -48.25 -1.24
CA PRO A 143 -34.28 -47.24 -2.02
C PRO A 143 -35.02 -46.09 -1.23
N PHE A 144 -35.60 -45.17 -2.01
CA PHE A 144 -36.58 -44.06 -1.78
C PHE A 144 -37.54 -44.04 -0.56
N THR A 145 -37.91 -42.84 -0.08
CA THR A 145 -39.31 -42.28 -0.07
C THR A 145 -39.42 -40.85 0.51
N GLY A 146 -40.18 -39.98 -0.20
CA GLY A 146 -41.02 -38.84 0.27
C GLY A 146 -40.35 -37.64 0.98
N SER A 147 -40.68 -36.37 0.77
CA SER A 147 -41.78 -35.69 0.08
C SER A 147 -41.41 -34.20 -0.05
N ALA A 148 -41.70 -33.60 -1.22
CA ALA A 148 -41.62 -32.16 -1.43
C ALA A 148 -42.99 -31.52 -1.20
N PRO A 149 -43.04 -30.21 -0.89
CA PRO A 149 -44.06 -29.36 -1.45
C PRO A 149 -43.43 -28.28 -2.34
N ALA A 150 -43.94 -28.20 -3.55
CA ALA A 150 -43.69 -27.13 -4.50
C ALA A 150 -44.52 -25.89 -4.15
N TYR A 151 -43.96 -24.69 -4.32
CA TYR A 151 -44.77 -23.53 -4.71
C TYR A 151 -43.97 -22.57 -5.60
N LYS A 152 -44.63 -22.12 -6.68
CA LYS A 152 -44.13 -21.29 -7.78
C LYS A 152 -43.89 -19.83 -7.35
N PRO A 153 -43.06 -19.06 -8.08
CA PRO A 153 -42.90 -17.62 -7.88
C PRO A 153 -43.79 -16.83 -8.86
N GLN A 154 -44.67 -15.97 -8.34
CA GLN A 154 -45.18 -14.78 -9.03
C GLN A 154 -45.72 -13.79 -7.98
N LEU A 155 -45.18 -12.56 -7.91
CA LEU A 155 -45.83 -11.35 -8.44
C LEU A 155 -45.14 -10.06 -7.96
N HIS A 156 -45.06 -9.12 -8.91
CA HIS A 156 -44.83 -7.68 -8.76
C HIS A 156 -45.79 -7.03 -7.75
N PHE A 157 -45.36 -5.99 -7.01
CA PHE A 157 -45.93 -4.63 -7.16
C PHE A 157 -45.18 -3.51 -6.37
N SER A 158 -44.99 -2.42 -7.11
CA SER A 158 -45.11 -0.98 -6.78
C SER A 158 -44.50 -0.36 -5.52
N VAL A 159 -43.70 0.67 -5.82
CA VAL A 159 -43.53 1.90 -5.05
C VAL A 159 -44.89 2.60 -4.87
N GLN A 160 -45.34 2.75 -3.63
CA GLN A 160 -46.39 3.71 -3.28
C GLN A 160 -46.03 4.38 -1.95
N ARG A 161 -45.68 5.66 -2.03
CA ARG A 161 -45.46 6.55 -0.87
C ARG A 161 -46.76 6.60 -0.07
N ASN A 162 -46.72 6.18 1.19
CA ASN A 162 -47.78 6.44 2.15
C ASN A 162 -47.25 7.36 3.26
N LEU A 163 -47.61 8.64 3.16
CA LEU A 163 -47.62 9.60 4.27
C LEU A 163 -48.62 9.09 5.30
N ASN A 164 -48.17 8.31 6.29
CA ASN A 164 -48.92 8.11 7.55
C ASN A 164 -48.05 7.64 8.74
N ASN A 165 -46.73 7.50 8.59
CA ASN A 165 -45.83 7.13 9.70
C ASN A 165 -45.29 8.32 10.53
N LEU A 166 -45.85 9.52 10.38
CA LEU A 166 -45.33 10.71 11.07
C LEU A 166 -45.86 10.91 12.51
N ILE A 167 -46.74 10.03 13.02
CA ILE A 167 -47.32 10.15 14.36
C ILE A 167 -46.79 9.08 15.35
N MET A 168 -46.11 8.03 14.87
CA MET A 168 -45.49 7.00 15.73
C MET A 168 -44.01 7.26 16.06
N VAL A 169 -43.48 8.43 15.73
CA VAL A 169 -42.09 8.84 16.03
C VAL A 169 -42.01 9.76 17.26
N ARG A 170 -43.14 10.17 17.83
CA ARG A 170 -43.17 11.09 18.98
C ARG A 170 -43.25 10.40 20.36
N ASN A 171 -43.64 9.12 20.43
CA ASN A 171 -43.89 8.42 21.70
C ASN A 171 -42.81 7.40 22.12
N ILE A 172 -41.66 7.35 21.45
CA ILE A 172 -40.48 6.56 21.91
C ILE A 172 -39.46 7.46 22.64
N ALA A 173 -39.75 8.76 22.80
CA ALA A 173 -38.87 9.72 23.46
C ALA A 173 -39.04 9.80 25.00
N GLU A 174 -39.96 9.05 25.61
CA GLU A 174 -40.25 9.11 27.05
C GLU A 174 -40.39 7.72 27.71
N ALA A 175 -39.51 6.78 27.34
CA ALA A 175 -39.23 5.62 28.19
C ALA A 175 -37.89 5.83 28.89
N SER A 176 -37.95 5.79 30.22
CA SER A 176 -36.91 6.05 31.20
C SER A 176 -35.54 5.45 30.89
N VAL A 177 -34.53 6.24 31.23
CA VAL A 177 -33.14 5.83 31.44
C VAL A 177 -33.12 4.75 32.52
N GLU A 178 -33.14 3.48 32.11
CA GLU A 178 -32.60 2.38 32.89
C GLU A 178 -31.24 2.00 32.31
N GLU A 179 -30.23 1.98 33.17
CA GLU A 179 -28.94 1.39 32.88
C GLU A 179 -29.16 -0.06 32.43
N VAL A 180 -28.86 -0.35 31.16
CA VAL A 180 -28.68 -1.72 30.70
C VAL A 180 -27.41 -2.24 31.37
N SER A 181 -27.60 -2.82 32.56
CA SER A 181 -26.66 -3.65 33.27
C SER A 181 -26.39 -4.90 32.43
N SER A 182 -25.26 -4.91 31.74
CA SER A 182 -24.74 -6.07 31.03
C SER A 182 -24.32 -7.15 32.02
N HIS A 183 -25.19 -8.13 32.27
CA HIS A 183 -24.76 -9.43 32.78
C HIS A 183 -24.24 -10.28 31.60
N GLU A 184 -22.98 -10.07 31.22
CA GLU A 184 -22.21 -11.04 30.43
C GLU A 184 -21.13 -11.67 31.35
N LYS A 185 -21.04 -13.01 31.36
CA LYS A 185 -20.05 -13.80 32.13
C LYS A 185 -18.61 -13.57 31.65
N PRO A 186 -17.59 -13.92 32.47
CA PRO A 186 -16.49 -13.01 32.81
C PRO A 186 -15.57 -12.74 31.63
N TYR A 187 -15.33 -11.45 31.39
CA TYR A 187 -14.14 -10.95 30.71
C TYR A 187 -12.91 -11.71 31.23
N SER A 188 -12.02 -12.14 30.33
CA SER A 188 -10.65 -12.47 30.72
C SER A 188 -10.15 -11.34 31.63
N PRO A 189 -9.59 -11.65 32.82
CA PRO A 189 -9.17 -10.61 33.74
C PRO A 189 -8.26 -9.63 33.01
N TYR A 190 -8.64 -8.36 32.99
CA TYR A 190 -7.88 -7.31 32.35
C TYR A 190 -6.60 -7.10 33.15
N PHE A 191 -5.44 -7.30 32.54
CA PHE A 191 -4.18 -6.98 33.18
C PHE A 191 -3.77 -5.55 32.76
N PRO A 192 -3.83 -4.55 33.67
CA PRO A 192 -3.40 -3.20 33.35
C PRO A 192 -1.94 -3.20 32.93
N MET A 193 -1.69 -2.84 31.67
CA MET A 193 -0.35 -2.58 31.17
C MET A 193 0.02 -1.13 31.53
N GLU A 194 0.85 -0.95 32.56
CA GLU A 194 1.37 0.37 32.92
C GLU A 194 2.53 0.76 31.99
N LEU A 195 2.32 1.79 31.18
CA LEU A 195 3.35 2.35 30.32
C LEU A 195 4.18 3.40 31.06
N LYS A 196 5.51 3.34 30.94
CA LYS A 196 6.46 4.33 31.44
C LYS A 196 6.27 5.70 30.80
N GLY A 197 5.84 5.74 29.53
CA GLY A 197 5.52 6.97 28.81
C GLY A 197 6.69 7.97 28.85
N TYR A 198 6.42 9.20 29.30
CA TYR A 198 7.44 10.28 29.35
C TYR A 198 8.65 9.98 30.26
N ARG A 199 8.60 8.94 31.12
CA ARG A 199 9.78 8.52 31.90
C ARG A 199 10.96 8.12 31.00
N HIS A 200 10.68 7.60 29.80
CA HIS A 200 11.70 7.25 28.81
C HIS A 200 12.55 8.44 28.31
N TRP A 201 12.14 9.69 28.59
CA TRP A 201 12.98 10.86 28.33
C TRP A 201 14.30 10.83 29.09
N PHE A 202 14.32 10.18 30.26
CA PHE A 202 15.50 10.12 31.11
C PHE A 202 16.36 8.88 30.88
N ASP A 203 15.96 8.00 29.96
CA ASP A 203 16.75 6.81 29.63
C ASP A 203 18.03 7.19 28.86
N PRO A 204 19.17 6.54 29.14
CA PRO A 204 20.47 6.91 28.58
C PRO A 204 20.56 6.72 27.06
N TYR A 205 19.71 5.87 26.48
CA TYR A 205 19.67 5.58 25.04
C TYR A 205 18.67 6.45 24.26
N THR A 206 17.91 7.32 24.94
CA THR A 206 16.94 8.20 24.30
C THR A 206 17.63 9.44 23.71
N SER A 207 17.46 9.61 22.41
CA SER A 207 17.94 10.78 21.65
C SER A 207 16.81 11.77 21.39
N TRP A 208 17.17 13.04 21.20
CA TRP A 208 16.24 14.15 21.04
C TRP A 208 16.36 14.79 19.66
N LYS A 209 15.23 15.18 19.06
CA LYS A 209 15.18 16.06 17.89
C LYS A 209 14.56 17.40 18.29
N TRP A 210 15.27 18.51 18.11
CA TRP A 210 14.82 19.85 18.51
C TRP A 210 13.80 20.51 17.56
N GLU A 211 13.92 20.25 16.26
CA GLU A 211 13.03 20.79 15.21
C GLU A 211 11.55 20.37 15.41
N SER A 212 11.33 19.26 16.11
CA SER A 212 10.03 18.86 16.66
C SER A 212 10.33 17.97 17.87
N PRO A 213 10.09 18.41 19.12
CA PRO A 213 10.55 17.73 20.33
C PRO A 213 10.01 16.31 20.39
N THR A 214 10.82 15.40 19.86
CA THR A 214 10.51 13.98 19.72
C THR A 214 11.70 13.22 20.28
N ALA A 215 11.42 12.52 21.37
CA ALA A 215 12.32 11.54 21.94
C ALA A 215 12.22 10.26 21.11
N TYR A 216 13.36 9.70 20.72
CA TYR A 216 13.44 8.46 19.95
C TYR A 216 14.72 7.70 20.30
N ARG A 217 14.69 6.38 20.15
CA ARG A 217 15.86 5.50 20.22
C ARG A 217 16.41 5.31 18.82
N LYS A 218 17.73 5.44 18.65
CA LYS A 218 18.43 5.15 17.38
C LYS A 218 18.27 3.66 17.04
N PRO A 219 18.23 3.29 15.74
CA PRO A 219 18.20 1.88 15.36
C PRO A 219 19.49 1.18 15.79
N GLY A 220 19.43 -0.13 16.04
CA GLY A 220 20.61 -0.92 16.40
C GLY A 220 21.32 -1.50 15.19
N LEU A 221 20.56 -1.62 14.09
CA LEU A 221 21.02 -2.13 12.83
C LEU A 221 20.87 -1.03 11.77
N GLY A 222 21.80 -0.97 10.84
CA GLY A 222 21.78 -0.05 9.70
C GLY A 222 22.06 -0.80 8.42
N TYR A 223 21.50 -0.32 7.30
CA TYR A 223 21.86 -0.82 5.99
C TYR A 223 23.29 -0.39 5.64
N GLN A 224 24.00 -1.24 4.90
CA GLN A 224 25.32 -0.86 4.37
C GLN A 224 25.17 0.27 3.36
N LYS A 225 26.03 1.29 3.49
CA LYS A 225 26.03 2.48 2.65
C LYS A 225 26.71 2.21 1.31
N LEU A 226 26.02 1.49 0.43
CA LEU A 226 26.56 1.08 -0.88
C LEU A 226 26.54 2.21 -1.91
N ALA A 227 25.46 3.00 -1.95
CA ALA A 227 25.27 4.07 -2.91
C ALA A 227 24.37 5.18 -2.35
N LYS A 228 24.48 6.37 -2.94
CA LYS A 228 23.53 7.46 -2.74
C LYS A 228 22.45 7.38 -3.81
N HIS A 229 21.20 7.52 -3.40
CA HIS A 229 20.05 7.47 -4.29
C HIS A 229 19.36 8.83 -4.34
N ARG A 230 18.77 9.14 -5.50
CA ARG A 230 18.01 10.37 -5.76
C ARG A 230 16.52 10.06 -5.71
N HIS A 231 15.75 10.93 -5.07
CA HIS A 231 14.31 10.85 -4.95
C HIS A 231 13.64 12.18 -5.27
N LEU A 232 12.53 12.13 -5.99
CA LEU A 232 11.67 13.26 -6.29
C LEU A 232 10.33 13.07 -5.58
N ASP A 233 9.96 14.03 -4.74
CA ASP A 233 8.66 14.02 -4.09
C ASP A 233 7.54 14.56 -4.99
N VAL A 234 6.29 14.53 -4.51
CA VAL A 234 5.10 14.98 -5.27
C VAL A 234 5.16 16.44 -5.73
N PHE A 235 5.95 17.27 -5.05
CA PHE A 235 6.15 18.69 -5.36
C PHE A 235 7.45 18.91 -6.15
N GLU A 236 8.03 17.85 -6.71
CA GLU A 236 9.22 17.88 -7.56
C GLU A 236 10.47 18.37 -6.82
N ARG A 237 10.49 18.30 -5.48
CA ARG A 237 11.69 18.60 -4.70
C ARG A 237 12.58 17.38 -4.67
N GLU A 238 13.86 17.63 -4.88
CA GLU A 238 14.88 16.60 -4.91
C GLU A 238 15.46 16.33 -3.52
N TRP A 239 15.59 15.04 -3.19
CA TRP A 239 16.30 14.58 -2.03
C TRP A 239 17.32 13.50 -2.42
N VAL A 240 18.54 13.60 -1.89
CA VAL A 240 19.63 12.65 -2.14
C VAL A 240 20.20 12.16 -0.82
N GLY A 241 20.40 10.85 -0.68
CA GLY A 241 21.03 10.28 0.51
C GLY A 241 21.33 8.79 0.41
N ASP A 242 21.88 8.23 1.51
CA ASP A 242 22.17 6.80 1.64
C ASP A 242 20.88 6.01 1.92
N TYR A 243 20.83 4.74 1.50
CA TYR A 243 19.69 3.84 1.75
C TYR A 243 19.35 3.73 3.26
N ASP A 244 18.10 4.04 3.60
CA ASP A 244 17.54 3.95 4.95
C ASP A 244 16.00 3.80 4.92
N ASP A 245 15.40 3.41 6.05
CA ASP A 245 13.94 3.28 6.14
C ASP A 245 13.28 4.66 6.27
N ARG A 246 12.39 4.97 5.32
CA ARG A 246 11.68 6.25 5.24
C ARG A 246 10.21 6.08 4.89
N TYR A 247 9.45 7.13 5.15
CA TYR A 247 8.05 7.26 4.76
C TYR A 247 7.79 8.61 4.11
N ILE A 248 6.71 8.71 3.36
CA ILE A 248 6.22 9.97 2.79
C ILE A 248 5.35 10.65 3.83
N SER A 249 5.70 11.87 4.22
CA SER A 249 4.93 12.64 5.18
C SER A 249 3.63 13.15 4.58
N SER A 250 2.50 12.87 5.23
CA SER A 250 1.16 13.33 4.83
C SER A 250 1.00 14.86 4.88
N TRP A 251 1.87 15.56 5.61
CA TRP A 251 1.75 17.00 5.85
C TRP A 251 2.46 17.85 4.79
N ASP A 252 3.71 17.51 4.49
CA ASP A 252 4.57 18.30 3.59
C ASP A 252 4.94 17.54 2.32
N GLY A 253 4.62 16.25 2.20
CA GLY A 253 4.98 15.40 1.07
C GLY A 253 6.45 14.98 1.03
N LYS A 254 7.28 15.41 1.99
CA LYS A 254 8.71 15.07 2.00
C LYS A 254 8.94 13.66 2.49
N VAL A 255 10.01 13.04 2.00
CA VAL A 255 10.48 11.76 2.51
C VAL A 255 11.25 11.98 3.82
N SER A 256 10.76 11.36 4.90
CA SER A 256 11.30 11.50 6.25
C SER A 256 11.71 10.14 6.83
N LYS A 257 12.73 10.13 7.71
CA LYS A 257 13.17 8.91 8.39
C LYS A 257 12.03 8.29 9.20
N LEU A 258 11.86 6.98 9.06
CA LEU A 258 10.79 6.26 9.72
C LEU A 258 11.01 6.19 11.23
N VAL A 259 9.97 6.58 11.97
CA VAL A 259 9.91 6.53 13.43
C VAL A 259 8.64 5.79 13.83
N VAL A 260 8.80 4.70 14.59
CA VAL A 260 7.73 3.79 14.95
C VAL A 260 7.52 3.77 16.45
N GLN A 261 6.28 3.96 16.89
CA GLN A 261 5.89 3.74 18.27
C GLN A 261 6.03 2.27 18.63
N ALA A 262 6.60 1.98 19.80
CA ALA A 262 6.75 0.63 20.31
C ALA A 262 6.25 0.56 21.77
N VAL A 263 5.73 -0.60 22.15
CA VAL A 263 5.42 -0.94 23.55
C VAL A 263 6.72 -1.01 24.35
N ASP A 264 6.67 -0.71 25.65
CA ASP A 264 7.85 -0.57 26.52
C ASP A 264 8.81 -1.77 26.45
N ASP A 265 8.29 -3.02 26.46
CA ASP A 265 9.09 -4.24 26.29
C ASP A 265 9.96 -4.20 25.04
N ILE A 266 9.41 -3.75 23.91
CA ILE A 266 10.10 -3.69 22.61
C ILE A 266 10.98 -2.44 22.51
N TYR A 267 10.57 -1.35 23.17
CA TYR A 267 11.34 -0.11 23.23
C TYR A 267 12.61 -0.27 24.07
N ASP A 268 12.55 -1.03 25.16
CA ASP A 268 13.64 -1.25 26.11
C ASP A 268 14.57 -2.39 25.68
N ASN A 269 14.02 -3.46 25.09
CA ASN A 269 14.80 -4.60 24.60
C ASN A 269 15.80 -4.24 23.47
N HIS A 270 16.72 -5.17 23.18
CA HIS A 270 17.78 -4.99 22.19
C HIS A 270 17.23 -4.54 20.82
N VAL A 271 17.97 -3.62 20.19
CA VAL A 271 17.57 -2.97 18.94
C VAL A 271 17.79 -3.88 17.73
N THR A 272 16.79 -4.72 17.45
CA THR A 272 16.76 -5.60 16.26
C THR A 272 16.23 -4.90 15.00
N SER A 273 15.78 -3.65 15.10
CA SER A 273 15.19 -2.89 13.98
C SER A 273 16.21 -2.03 13.23
N THR A 274 15.91 -1.79 11.95
CA THR A 274 16.62 -0.86 11.06
C THR A 274 16.05 0.58 11.12
N TYR A 275 14.80 0.73 11.57
CA TYR A 275 14.13 2.01 11.79
C TYR A 275 14.20 2.48 13.26
N ARG A 276 13.93 3.78 13.47
CA ARG A 276 13.93 4.39 14.81
C ARG A 276 12.67 4.03 15.58
N ARG A 277 12.80 3.81 16.89
CA ARG A 277 11.66 3.57 17.78
C ARG A 277 11.38 4.78 18.68
N THR A 278 10.13 5.01 19.01
CA THR A 278 9.69 5.94 20.07
C THR A 278 8.76 5.19 21.01
N PHE A 279 8.71 5.59 22.27
CA PHE A 279 7.74 5.04 23.20
C PHE A 279 6.34 5.64 22.95
N ILE A 280 5.31 4.98 23.48
CA ILE A 280 3.91 5.40 23.37
C ILE A 280 3.62 6.52 24.38
N ARG A 281 3.01 7.61 23.91
CA ARG A 281 2.74 8.82 24.70
C ARG A 281 1.27 8.93 25.04
N ASN A 282 0.97 9.43 26.23
CA ASN A 282 -0.38 9.85 26.59
C ASN A 282 -0.66 11.23 25.96
N ILE A 283 -1.59 11.25 25.01
CA ILE A 283 -1.95 12.42 24.21
C ILE A 283 -3.37 12.90 24.52
N ALA A 284 -4.05 12.23 25.44
CA ALA A 284 -5.35 12.65 25.91
C ALA A 284 -5.31 14.09 26.49
N PRO A 285 -6.40 14.88 26.31
CA PRO A 285 -6.48 16.23 26.84
C PRO A 285 -6.23 16.28 28.35
N LEU A 286 -5.46 17.28 28.81
CA LEU A 286 -5.04 17.40 30.20
C LEU A 286 -6.23 17.42 31.18
N TYR A 287 -7.29 18.17 30.87
CA TYR A 287 -8.49 18.25 31.70
C TYR A 287 -9.18 16.89 31.86
N LEU A 288 -9.14 16.04 30.84
CA LEU A 288 -9.76 14.71 30.88
C LEU A 288 -8.89 13.72 31.65
N ARG A 289 -7.57 13.82 31.50
CA ARG A 289 -6.60 13.08 32.32
C ARG A 289 -6.75 13.43 33.80
N LEU A 290 -6.91 14.71 34.13
CA LEU A 290 -7.17 15.16 35.50
C LEU A 290 -8.52 14.63 36.00
N ALA A 291 -9.59 14.79 35.24
CA ALA A 291 -10.92 14.32 35.63
C ALA A 291 -10.99 12.80 35.88
N ASN A 292 -10.17 12.00 35.19
CA ASN A 292 -10.09 10.55 35.37
C ASN A 292 -9.00 10.10 36.35
N TRP A 293 -8.07 10.97 36.75
CA TRP A 293 -7.00 10.63 37.70
C TRP A 293 -7.50 10.09 39.05
N PRO A 294 -8.61 10.59 39.64
CA PRO A 294 -9.16 10.00 40.86
C PRO A 294 -9.46 8.50 40.73
N PHE A 295 -9.77 7.99 39.54
CA PHE A 295 -10.17 6.61 39.31
C PHE A 295 -9.02 5.67 38.93
N ASN A 296 -7.79 6.18 38.85
CA ASN A 296 -6.65 5.40 38.35
C ASN A 296 -6.24 4.21 39.24
N HIS A 297 -6.66 4.21 40.51
CA HIS A 297 -6.34 3.18 41.49
C HIS A 297 -7.47 2.16 41.66
N VAL A 298 -8.62 2.40 41.04
CA VAL A 298 -9.76 1.49 41.09
C VAL A 298 -9.47 0.32 40.16
N ASP A 299 -9.45 -0.89 40.73
CA ASP A 299 -9.22 -2.11 39.96
C ASP A 299 -10.44 -2.39 39.07
N PRO A 300 -10.28 -2.40 37.73
CA PRO A 300 -11.39 -2.65 36.81
C PRO A 300 -11.95 -4.07 36.90
N ASN A 301 -11.18 -5.04 37.40
CA ASN A 301 -11.62 -6.44 37.49
C ASN A 301 -12.46 -6.72 38.74
N LYS A 302 -12.46 -5.79 39.71
CA LYS A 302 -13.19 -5.92 40.96
C LYS A 302 -14.46 -5.06 40.90
N ASN A 303 -15.58 -5.61 41.37
CA ASN A 303 -16.84 -4.90 41.55
C ASN A 303 -17.31 -4.13 40.28
N ASP A 304 -17.21 -4.76 39.10
CA ASP A 304 -17.55 -4.16 37.79
C ASP A 304 -16.88 -2.79 37.53
N GLY A 305 -15.70 -2.56 38.09
CA GLY A 305 -14.98 -1.29 37.98
C GLY A 305 -15.58 -0.14 38.81
N LYS A 306 -16.47 -0.44 39.76
CA LYS A 306 -17.00 0.52 40.72
C LYS A 306 -16.06 0.63 41.95
N PRO A 307 -15.89 1.84 42.52
CA PRO A 307 -15.03 2.02 43.70
C PRO A 307 -15.50 1.15 44.88
N THR A 308 -14.58 0.42 45.50
CA THR A 308 -14.86 -0.35 46.72
C THR A 308 -14.78 0.56 47.94
N SER A 309 -15.36 0.17 49.08
CA SER A 309 -15.29 0.94 50.34
C SER A 309 -13.84 1.24 50.78
N GLU A 310 -12.90 0.35 50.45
CA GLU A 310 -11.46 0.52 50.69
C GLU A 310 -10.82 1.58 49.78
N ASP A 311 -11.35 1.80 48.57
CA ASP A 311 -10.84 2.77 47.59
C ASP A 311 -11.40 4.19 47.85
N MET A 312 -12.55 4.30 48.51
CA MET A 312 -13.26 5.56 48.74
C MET A 312 -12.41 6.65 49.43
N PRO A 313 -11.59 6.38 50.46
CA PRO A 313 -10.76 7.41 51.08
C PRO A 313 -9.72 8.00 50.11
N MET A 314 -9.07 7.15 49.32
CA MET A 314 -8.09 7.57 48.31
C MET A 314 -8.77 8.32 47.16
N LEU A 315 -9.95 7.87 46.76
CA LEU A 315 -10.80 8.55 45.78
C LEU A 315 -11.17 9.97 46.24
N CYS A 316 -11.65 10.13 47.48
CA CYS A 316 -12.00 11.44 48.05
C CYS A 316 -10.80 12.40 48.08
N LEU A 317 -9.63 11.91 48.51
CA LEU A 317 -8.41 12.71 48.55
C LEU A 317 -7.99 13.17 47.14
N LYS A 318 -7.91 12.23 46.19
CA LYS A 318 -7.55 12.54 44.80
C LYS A 318 -8.59 13.43 44.14
N TRP A 319 -9.87 13.25 44.45
CA TRP A 319 -10.97 14.08 43.94
C TRP A 319 -10.81 15.54 44.38
N PHE A 320 -10.56 15.78 45.67
CA PHE A 320 -10.33 17.14 46.19
C PHE A 320 -9.15 17.83 45.50
N ILE A 321 -8.01 17.13 45.36
CA ILE A 321 -6.82 17.65 44.66
C ILE A 321 -7.14 17.94 43.19
N THR A 322 -7.90 17.05 42.54
CA THR A 322 -8.31 17.17 41.14
C THR A 322 -9.23 18.36 40.92
N SER A 323 -10.20 18.57 41.81
CA SER A 323 -11.11 19.72 41.79
C SER A 323 -10.35 21.04 41.82
N LEU A 324 -9.35 21.16 42.70
CA LEU A 324 -8.48 22.34 42.75
C LEU A 324 -7.70 22.51 41.44
N ALA A 325 -7.05 21.45 40.95
CA ALA A 325 -6.25 21.48 39.73
C ALA A 325 -7.08 21.86 38.48
N ILE A 326 -8.30 21.33 38.34
CA ILE A 326 -9.20 21.63 37.23
C ILE A 326 -9.58 23.10 37.19
N THR A 327 -9.86 23.72 38.35
CA THR A 327 -10.20 25.16 38.43
C THR A 327 -9.08 26.02 37.87
N PHE A 328 -7.81 25.67 38.10
CA PHE A 328 -6.68 26.38 37.50
C PHE A 328 -6.57 26.13 35.98
N VAL A 329 -6.80 24.90 35.53
CA VAL A 329 -6.64 24.52 34.11
C VAL A 329 -7.76 25.07 33.22
N ILE A 330 -9.03 25.00 33.63
CA ILE A 330 -10.18 25.48 32.84
C ILE A 330 -10.19 27.01 32.72
N SER A 331 -9.59 27.72 33.68
CA SER A 331 -9.43 29.19 33.62
C SER A 331 -8.52 29.66 32.48
N THR A 332 -7.83 28.73 31.80
CA THR A 332 -7.08 29.04 30.58
C THR A 332 -7.99 28.97 29.34
N PRO A 333 -7.94 29.96 28.43
CA PRO A 333 -8.78 29.99 27.24
C PRO A 333 -8.25 29.00 26.20
N SER A 334 -8.45 27.70 26.43
CA SER A 334 -8.22 26.67 25.41
C SER A 334 -9.55 26.31 24.76
N PRO A 335 -9.63 26.26 23.41
CA PRO A 335 -10.81 25.73 22.74
C PRO A 335 -11.05 24.29 23.20
N ALA A 336 -12.28 24.01 23.62
CA ALA A 336 -12.73 22.71 24.11
C ALA A 336 -12.76 21.63 23.02
N THR A 337 -12.75 22.04 21.75
CA THR A 337 -12.85 21.20 20.57
C THR A 337 -11.67 21.47 19.63
N LEU A 338 -11.06 20.40 19.15
CA LEU A 338 -10.00 20.48 18.15
C LEU A 338 -10.62 20.57 16.75
N PRO A 339 -10.11 21.45 15.87
CA PRO A 339 -10.57 21.48 14.49
C PRO A 339 -10.25 20.14 13.81
N PRO A 340 -11.19 19.58 13.04
CA PRO A 340 -10.94 18.35 12.30
C PRO A 340 -9.88 18.61 11.23
N ARG A 341 -8.84 17.77 11.19
CA ARG A 341 -7.84 17.82 10.12
C ARG A 341 -8.35 17.08 8.88
N ASN A 342 -8.03 17.60 7.71
CA ASN A 342 -8.50 17.12 6.40
C ASN A 342 -10.02 16.96 6.33
N GLY A 343 -10.78 17.82 7.00
CA GLY A 343 -12.25 17.73 7.04
C GLY A 343 -12.79 16.48 7.75
N GLY A 344 -11.96 15.78 8.54
CA GLY A 344 -12.34 14.54 9.22
C GLY A 344 -11.85 13.26 8.51
N CYS A 345 -11.36 13.38 7.27
CA CYS A 345 -10.85 12.28 6.46
C CYS A 345 -9.49 11.74 6.95
N TYR A 346 -9.13 10.55 6.47
CA TYR A 346 -7.81 9.97 6.71
C TYR A 346 -6.69 10.86 6.16
N ASP A 347 -5.48 10.69 6.69
CA ASP A 347 -4.30 11.40 6.17
C ASP A 347 -3.98 10.93 4.73
N PRO A 348 -3.85 11.86 3.77
CA PRO A 348 -3.55 11.52 2.38
C PRO A 348 -2.15 10.90 2.24
N VAL A 349 -1.95 10.18 1.14
CA VAL A 349 -0.64 9.70 0.69
C VAL A 349 -0.21 10.57 -0.50
N PRO A 350 0.60 11.63 -0.27
CA PRO A 350 1.08 12.52 -1.33
C PRO A 350 2.20 11.85 -2.14
N TYR A 351 1.85 10.80 -2.88
CA TYR A 351 2.73 10.02 -3.73
C TYR A 351 2.50 10.35 -5.21
N ARG A 352 3.58 10.42 -5.98
CA ARG A 352 3.54 10.54 -7.44
C ARG A 352 4.62 9.67 -8.06
N TYR A 353 4.24 8.88 -9.06
CA TYR A 353 5.18 8.11 -9.86
C TYR A 353 5.72 8.99 -11.01
N TYR A 354 7.04 9.10 -11.11
CA TYR A 354 7.74 9.88 -12.15
C TYR A 354 8.47 9.00 -13.18
N GLY A 355 8.58 7.70 -12.94
CA GLY A 355 9.31 6.79 -13.84
C GLY A 355 8.50 6.41 -15.07
N TYR A 356 9.17 5.80 -16.04
CA TYR A 356 8.53 5.17 -17.18
C TYR A 356 8.20 3.69 -16.87
N PRO A 357 7.05 3.17 -17.29
CA PRO A 357 6.81 1.73 -17.34
C PRO A 357 7.74 1.06 -18.36
N LYS A 358 8.17 -0.18 -18.10
CA LYS A 358 8.80 -1.04 -19.11
C LYS A 358 7.80 -1.39 -20.20
N VAL A 359 6.58 -1.72 -19.79
CA VAL A 359 5.44 -1.98 -20.68
C VAL A 359 4.25 -1.19 -20.17
N ALA A 360 3.67 -0.35 -21.01
CA ALA A 360 2.48 0.41 -20.69
C ALA A 360 1.25 -0.17 -21.39
N ARG A 361 0.08 0.03 -20.80
CA ARG A 361 -1.21 -0.18 -21.47
C ARG A 361 -1.47 0.93 -22.49
N ASN A 362 -1.03 2.15 -22.20
CA ASN A 362 -1.11 3.30 -23.08
C ASN A 362 0.24 3.55 -23.77
N THR A 363 0.26 3.51 -25.11
CA THR A 363 1.48 3.75 -25.92
C THR A 363 2.16 5.08 -25.63
N MET A 364 1.38 6.11 -25.29
CA MET A 364 1.88 7.45 -25.00
C MET A 364 2.66 7.55 -23.69
N GLU A 365 2.57 6.53 -22.83
CA GLU A 365 3.27 6.47 -21.54
C GLU A 365 4.61 5.72 -21.64
N LEU A 366 4.98 5.21 -22.81
CA LEU A 366 6.26 4.54 -23.03
C LEU A 366 7.38 5.56 -23.23
N ASP A 367 8.58 5.19 -22.77
CA ASP A 367 9.80 5.89 -23.16
C ASP A 367 10.07 5.61 -24.65
N SER A 368 9.66 6.55 -25.51
CA SER A 368 9.79 6.44 -26.97
C SER A 368 10.58 7.64 -27.50
N PRO A 369 11.89 7.51 -27.68
CA PRO A 369 12.73 8.60 -28.18
C PRO A 369 12.38 9.04 -29.61
N ARG A 370 11.72 8.19 -30.42
CA ARG A 370 11.55 8.37 -31.89
C ARG A 370 10.26 7.82 -32.51
N GLY A 371 9.17 7.74 -31.75
CA GLY A 371 7.82 7.65 -32.34
C GLY A 371 7.33 6.31 -32.91
N HIS A 372 7.98 5.18 -32.61
CA HIS A 372 7.51 3.85 -33.07
C HIS A 372 7.52 2.79 -31.94
N SER A 373 7.16 3.18 -30.71
CA SER A 373 7.04 2.22 -29.61
C SER A 373 5.62 1.64 -29.56
N THR A 374 5.50 0.32 -29.68
CA THR A 374 4.22 -0.39 -29.55
C THR A 374 4.01 -0.80 -28.10
N ALA A 375 2.82 -0.51 -27.57
CA ALA A 375 2.40 -0.96 -26.24
C ALA A 375 2.21 -2.47 -26.28
N ASN A 376 3.22 -3.18 -25.81
CA ASN A 376 3.25 -4.64 -25.73
C ASN A 376 3.11 -5.31 -27.12
N PRO A 377 4.17 -5.35 -27.95
CA PRO A 377 4.08 -5.88 -29.31
C PRO A 377 3.57 -7.32 -29.32
N VAL A 378 2.63 -7.62 -30.20
CA VAL A 378 2.04 -8.96 -30.35
C VAL A 378 2.78 -9.73 -31.46
N ALA A 379 3.09 -11.00 -31.21
CA ALA A 379 3.62 -11.91 -32.21
C ALA A 379 2.49 -12.44 -33.11
N GLU A 380 2.74 -12.46 -34.42
CA GLU A 380 1.79 -12.99 -35.41
C GLU A 380 1.59 -14.50 -35.24
N ARG A 381 0.39 -14.98 -35.54
CA ARG A 381 0.09 -16.42 -35.53
C ARG A 381 0.48 -17.02 -36.87
N ILE A 382 1.22 -18.13 -36.84
CA ILE A 382 1.50 -18.88 -38.07
C ILE A 382 0.32 -19.80 -38.40
N LEU A 383 -0.08 -19.82 -39.67
CA LEU A 383 -1.16 -20.71 -40.13
C LEU A 383 -0.65 -22.11 -40.46
N ARG A 384 0.65 -22.25 -40.74
CA ARG A 384 1.32 -23.49 -41.15
C ARG A 384 2.73 -23.56 -40.56
N PRO A 385 3.26 -24.76 -40.29
CA PRO A 385 4.66 -24.94 -39.92
C PRO A 385 5.58 -24.55 -41.08
N ARG A 386 6.79 -24.10 -40.77
CA ARG A 386 7.80 -23.72 -41.78
C ARG A 386 8.38 -24.94 -42.51
N TYR A 387 8.63 -26.01 -41.78
CA TYR A 387 9.22 -27.25 -42.29
C TYR A 387 8.38 -28.47 -41.90
N LEU A 388 8.34 -29.46 -42.79
CA LEU A 388 7.71 -30.77 -42.56
C LEU A 388 8.57 -31.90 -43.12
N CYS A 389 8.42 -33.08 -42.55
CA CYS A 389 9.03 -34.33 -43.03
C CYS A 389 8.03 -35.05 -43.93
N PHE A 390 8.26 -35.07 -45.24
CA PHE A 390 7.40 -35.71 -46.24
C PHE A 390 7.79 -37.16 -46.44
N LEU A 391 6.80 -38.05 -46.38
CA LEU A 391 6.99 -39.49 -46.56
C LEU A 391 7.40 -39.81 -48.00
N ARG A 392 8.38 -40.72 -48.14
CA ARG A 392 8.79 -41.31 -49.41
C ARG A 392 8.32 -42.77 -49.51
N GLU A 393 8.78 -43.51 -50.50
CA GLU A 393 8.56 -44.95 -50.62
C GLU A 393 9.04 -45.69 -49.35
N GLN A 394 8.49 -46.88 -49.09
CA GLN A 394 8.81 -47.63 -47.86
C GLN A 394 10.31 -47.96 -47.79
N GLY A 395 10.98 -47.49 -46.73
CA GLY A 395 12.41 -47.73 -46.48
C GLY A 395 13.30 -46.52 -46.77
N GLU A 396 12.80 -45.52 -47.51
CA GLU A 396 13.51 -44.26 -47.73
C GLU A 396 13.22 -43.26 -46.60
N PRO A 397 14.23 -42.56 -46.05
CA PRO A 397 14.01 -41.57 -45.01
C PRO A 397 13.14 -40.42 -45.52
N ALA A 398 12.30 -39.89 -44.63
CA ALA A 398 11.45 -38.75 -44.96
C ALA A 398 12.26 -37.52 -45.41
N LEU A 399 11.73 -36.81 -46.40
CA LEU A 399 12.36 -35.60 -46.94
C LEU A 399 11.93 -34.38 -46.13
N ILE A 400 12.90 -33.70 -45.52
CA ILE A 400 12.66 -32.43 -44.83
C ILE A 400 12.63 -31.32 -45.88
N MET A 401 11.51 -30.61 -46.00
CA MET A 401 11.38 -29.46 -46.90
C MET A 401 10.68 -28.29 -46.24
N ASN A 402 10.98 -27.10 -46.72
CA ASN A 402 10.17 -25.92 -46.43
C ASN A 402 8.78 -26.09 -47.06
N VAL A 403 7.73 -25.76 -46.31
CA VAL A 403 6.34 -25.97 -46.73
C VAL A 403 5.96 -25.06 -47.89
N GLU A 404 6.45 -23.82 -47.93
CA GLU A 404 6.18 -22.89 -49.04
C GLU A 404 6.87 -23.32 -50.33
N GLU A 405 8.10 -23.83 -50.23
CA GLU A 405 8.83 -24.41 -51.37
C GLU A 405 8.10 -25.64 -51.92
N TRP A 406 7.63 -26.52 -51.03
CA TRP A 406 6.81 -27.66 -51.44
C TRP A 406 5.59 -27.18 -52.21
N ILE A 407 4.79 -26.28 -51.62
CA ILE A 407 3.54 -25.78 -52.22
C ILE A 407 3.79 -25.20 -53.60
N THR A 408 4.87 -24.43 -53.75
CA THR A 408 5.29 -23.85 -55.02
C THR A 408 5.66 -24.95 -56.03
N GLN A 409 6.40 -25.96 -55.59
CA GLN A 409 6.92 -27.03 -56.44
C GLN A 409 5.83 -27.95 -56.99
N TYR A 410 4.85 -28.37 -56.19
CA TYR A 410 3.81 -29.29 -56.67
C TYR A 410 2.37 -28.72 -56.66
N LYS A 411 2.20 -27.40 -56.48
CA LYS A 411 0.93 -26.67 -56.65
C LYS A 411 -0.27 -27.23 -55.86
N ALA A 412 -0.02 -27.83 -54.69
CA ALA A 412 -1.06 -28.43 -53.86
C ALA A 412 -1.33 -27.59 -52.61
N GLU A 413 -2.07 -26.49 -52.75
CA GLU A 413 -2.32 -25.55 -51.64
C GLU A 413 -3.34 -26.03 -50.60
N ARG A 414 -4.19 -27.02 -50.92
CA ARG A 414 -5.49 -27.15 -50.25
C ARG A 414 -5.63 -28.12 -49.08
N ASN A 415 -4.78 -29.15 -48.88
CA ASN A 415 -4.98 -30.13 -47.80
C ASN A 415 -3.67 -30.76 -47.31
N LEU A 416 -2.76 -29.98 -46.72
CA LEU A 416 -1.51 -30.51 -46.18
C LEU A 416 -1.73 -30.94 -44.71
N SER A 417 -2.25 -32.16 -44.53
CA SER A 417 -2.43 -32.77 -43.21
C SER A 417 -1.15 -33.50 -42.77
N TYR A 418 -0.85 -33.40 -41.48
CA TYR A 418 0.34 -34.00 -40.89
C TYR A 418 0.08 -34.48 -39.46
N VAL A 419 0.93 -35.39 -38.97
CA VAL A 419 0.93 -35.84 -37.58
C VAL A 419 1.99 -35.06 -36.80
N PHE A 420 1.66 -34.61 -35.60
CA PHE A 420 2.64 -34.05 -34.68
C PHE A 420 3.27 -35.16 -33.84
N ILE A 421 4.61 -35.22 -33.85
CA ILE A 421 5.38 -36.23 -33.12
C ILE A 421 5.98 -35.60 -31.87
N ALA A 422 5.48 -36.01 -30.71
CA ALA A 422 6.03 -35.63 -29.41
C ALA A 422 7.02 -36.68 -28.91
N TYR A 423 8.18 -36.24 -28.42
CA TYR A 423 9.20 -37.11 -27.86
C TYR A 423 10.01 -36.36 -26.79
N THR A 424 10.91 -37.06 -26.12
CA THR A 424 11.84 -36.48 -25.14
C THR A 424 13.27 -36.87 -25.46
N ALA A 425 14.20 -35.92 -25.57
CA ALA A 425 15.60 -36.29 -25.82
C ALA A 425 16.29 -36.88 -24.58
N GLU A 426 15.65 -36.96 -23.41
CA GLU A 426 16.16 -37.85 -22.35
C GLU A 426 16.11 -39.32 -22.78
N GLN A 427 15.18 -39.67 -23.67
CA GLN A 427 15.01 -41.04 -24.19
C GLN A 427 15.65 -41.23 -25.56
N PHE A 428 15.97 -40.15 -26.29
CA PHE A 428 16.55 -40.18 -27.64
C PHE A 428 17.71 -39.17 -27.74
N GLN A 429 18.96 -39.60 -27.58
CA GLN A 429 20.13 -38.70 -27.50
C GLN A 429 21.11 -38.88 -28.66
N SER A 430 21.31 -40.12 -29.12
CA SER A 430 22.29 -40.47 -30.14
C SER A 430 21.72 -40.32 -31.56
N SER A 431 22.61 -40.23 -32.56
CA SER A 431 22.19 -40.23 -33.97
C SER A 431 21.37 -41.47 -34.34
N ASP A 432 21.72 -42.63 -33.79
CA ASP A 432 20.97 -43.88 -33.98
C ASP A 432 19.58 -43.81 -33.31
N ASP A 433 19.47 -43.12 -32.17
CA ASP A 433 18.18 -42.86 -31.54
C ASP A 433 17.30 -41.96 -32.42
N PHE A 434 17.87 -40.91 -33.03
CA PHE A 434 17.12 -40.04 -33.93
C PHE A 434 16.66 -40.76 -35.20
N MET A 435 17.47 -41.67 -35.75
CA MET A 435 17.03 -42.55 -36.83
C MET A 435 15.85 -43.42 -36.40
N THR A 436 15.92 -44.02 -35.21
CA THR A 436 14.82 -44.81 -34.63
C THR A 436 13.56 -43.97 -34.42
N LEU A 437 13.70 -42.73 -33.93
CA LEU A 437 12.60 -41.78 -33.76
C LEU A 437 11.93 -41.47 -35.11
N HIS A 438 12.71 -41.25 -36.16
CA HIS A 438 12.19 -41.03 -37.51
C HIS A 438 11.46 -42.25 -38.08
N GLN A 439 11.97 -43.46 -37.86
CA GLN A 439 11.27 -44.70 -38.26
C GLN A 439 9.90 -44.84 -37.57
N MET A 440 9.84 -44.51 -36.27
CA MET A 440 8.58 -44.52 -35.52
C MET A 440 7.63 -43.41 -35.97
N ALA A 441 8.15 -42.24 -36.30
CA ALA A 441 7.38 -41.12 -36.84
C ALA A 441 6.81 -41.43 -38.23
N ASP A 442 7.60 -42.05 -39.10
CA ASP A 442 7.16 -42.53 -40.42
C ASP A 442 6.02 -43.54 -40.28
N ALA A 443 6.15 -44.51 -39.37
CA ALA A 443 5.09 -45.46 -39.06
C ALA A 443 3.82 -44.75 -38.55
N ALA A 444 3.97 -43.77 -37.65
CA ALA A 444 2.85 -43.00 -37.12
C ALA A 444 2.10 -42.20 -38.20
N ALA A 445 2.84 -41.59 -39.13
CA ALA A 445 2.29 -40.85 -40.26
C ALA A 445 1.54 -41.77 -41.23
N ARG A 446 2.12 -42.93 -41.58
CA ARG A 446 1.47 -43.94 -42.43
C ARG A 446 0.21 -44.50 -41.78
N ASN A 447 0.24 -44.83 -40.49
CA ASN A 447 -0.91 -45.31 -39.72
C ASN A 447 -2.03 -44.27 -39.57
N ALA A 448 -1.73 -42.98 -39.76
CA ALA A 448 -2.72 -41.90 -39.76
C ALA A 448 -3.21 -41.54 -41.18
N GLY A 449 -2.62 -42.12 -42.22
CA GLY A 449 -2.96 -41.84 -43.62
C GLY A 449 -2.53 -40.44 -44.09
N VAL A 450 -1.50 -39.85 -43.47
CA VAL A 450 -0.98 -38.53 -43.85
C VAL A 450 0.28 -38.63 -44.69
N MET A 451 0.58 -37.59 -45.48
CA MET A 451 1.77 -37.54 -46.33
C MET A 451 3.00 -36.98 -45.60
N ALA A 452 2.83 -36.38 -44.43
CA ALA A 452 3.91 -35.74 -43.69
C ALA A 452 3.74 -35.83 -42.17
N TYR A 453 4.83 -35.60 -41.45
CA TYR A 453 4.82 -35.39 -40.00
C TYR A 453 5.73 -34.23 -39.62
N TRP A 454 5.51 -33.73 -38.40
CA TRP A 454 6.34 -32.71 -37.79
C TRP A 454 7.05 -33.29 -36.58
N VAL A 455 8.37 -33.10 -36.49
CA VAL A 455 9.19 -33.52 -35.34
C VAL A 455 10.23 -32.46 -34.99
N GLY A 456 10.36 -32.16 -33.71
CA GLY A 456 11.15 -31.00 -33.25
C GLY A 456 12.65 -31.06 -33.57
N CYS A 457 13.26 -32.24 -33.68
CA CYS A 457 14.71 -32.35 -34.01
C CYS A 457 15.06 -31.99 -35.45
N SER A 458 14.08 -32.04 -36.37
CA SER A 458 14.33 -31.98 -37.81
C SER A 458 13.55 -30.88 -38.50
N CYS A 459 12.42 -30.46 -37.95
CA CYS A 459 11.58 -29.40 -38.50
C CYS A 459 11.92 -27.99 -37.97
N MET A 460 13.05 -27.83 -37.27
CA MET A 460 13.59 -26.53 -36.80
C MET A 460 15.10 -26.42 -37.11
N PRO A 461 15.52 -26.46 -38.39
CA PRO A 461 16.93 -26.54 -38.77
C PRO A 461 17.71 -25.21 -38.60
N GLU A 462 17.02 -24.08 -38.51
CA GLU A 462 17.64 -22.75 -38.48
C GLU A 462 17.91 -22.28 -37.03
N PRO A 463 19.18 -22.10 -36.61
CA PRO A 463 19.50 -21.73 -35.24
C PRO A 463 19.01 -20.33 -34.87
N ASP A 464 19.02 -19.39 -35.82
CA ASP A 464 18.63 -17.99 -35.57
C ASP A 464 17.12 -17.83 -35.31
N GLN A 465 16.30 -18.77 -35.78
CA GLN A 465 14.83 -18.74 -35.63
C GLN A 465 14.32 -19.78 -34.63
N LEU A 466 15.21 -20.62 -34.08
CA LEU A 466 14.87 -21.71 -33.17
C LEU A 466 14.04 -21.23 -31.98
N GLN A 467 14.38 -20.08 -31.41
CA GLN A 467 13.63 -19.50 -30.30
C GLN A 467 12.18 -19.25 -30.69
N GLU A 468 11.94 -18.54 -31.79
CA GLU A 468 10.58 -18.25 -32.25
C GLU A 468 9.81 -19.52 -32.63
N ASP A 469 10.47 -20.48 -33.27
CA ASP A 469 9.87 -21.75 -33.68
C ASP A 469 9.43 -22.60 -32.48
N VAL A 470 10.24 -22.65 -31.41
CA VAL A 470 9.88 -23.33 -30.15
C VAL A 470 8.63 -22.69 -29.53
N TYR A 471 8.57 -21.37 -29.46
CA TYR A 471 7.41 -20.68 -28.86
C TYR A 471 6.17 -20.66 -29.78
N ARG A 472 6.31 -21.02 -31.06
CA ARG A 472 5.23 -21.22 -32.03
C ARG A 472 4.78 -22.67 -32.16
N ILE A 473 5.40 -23.62 -31.46
CA ILE A 473 5.05 -25.05 -31.51
C ILE A 473 3.55 -25.30 -31.23
N CYS A 474 2.96 -24.50 -30.35
CA CYS A 474 1.54 -24.54 -30.02
C CYS A 474 0.61 -24.26 -31.22
N ASP A 475 1.06 -23.55 -32.26
CA ASP A 475 0.29 -23.36 -33.50
C ASP A 475 0.40 -24.57 -34.42
N VAL A 476 1.60 -25.16 -34.50
CA VAL A 476 1.85 -26.39 -35.25
C VAL A 476 0.97 -27.52 -34.71
N ILE A 477 0.84 -27.63 -33.38
CA ILE A 477 0.02 -28.69 -32.76
C ILE A 477 -1.47 -28.49 -33.08
N ARG A 478 -1.96 -27.25 -33.04
CA ARG A 478 -3.36 -26.92 -33.41
C ARG A 478 -3.66 -27.21 -34.88
N GLY A 479 -2.68 -27.07 -35.76
CA GLY A 479 -2.81 -27.35 -37.19
C GLY A 479 -2.63 -28.84 -37.55
N ALA A 480 -2.18 -29.68 -36.63
CA ALA A 480 -1.94 -31.09 -36.88
C ALA A 480 -3.25 -31.91 -36.94
N GLN A 481 -3.26 -32.99 -37.72
CA GLN A 481 -4.41 -33.89 -37.80
C GLN A 481 -4.56 -34.78 -36.55
N SER A 482 -3.44 -35.18 -35.93
CA SER A 482 -3.42 -35.97 -34.69
C SER A 482 -2.05 -35.87 -34.01
N LEU A 483 -2.02 -36.18 -32.71
CA LEU A 483 -0.82 -36.28 -31.88
C LEU A 483 -0.37 -37.74 -31.76
N ALA A 484 0.91 -38.00 -32.00
CA ALA A 484 1.55 -39.27 -31.65
C ALA A 484 2.70 -39.02 -30.66
N ILE A 485 2.76 -39.80 -29.59
CA ILE A 485 3.83 -39.72 -28.59
C ILE A 485 4.77 -40.91 -28.81
N VAL A 486 6.06 -40.62 -28.96
CA VAL A 486 7.10 -41.61 -29.12
C VAL A 486 7.90 -41.70 -27.83
N VAL A 487 7.93 -42.88 -27.22
CA VAL A 487 8.66 -43.14 -25.97
C VAL A 487 9.66 -44.27 -26.12
N GLY A 488 10.78 -44.16 -25.41
CA GLY A 488 11.84 -45.16 -25.38
C GLY A 488 12.42 -45.31 -23.97
N ARG A 489 13.09 -46.43 -23.73
CA ARG A 489 13.88 -46.59 -22.50
C ARG A 489 15.03 -45.60 -22.51
N PRO A 490 15.20 -44.77 -21.46
CA PRO A 490 16.35 -43.88 -21.39
C PRO A 490 17.65 -44.69 -21.29
N PRO A 491 18.75 -44.23 -21.91
CA PRO A 491 20.02 -44.95 -21.90
C PRO A 491 20.69 -45.02 -20.52
N ASP A 492 20.43 -44.05 -19.63
CA ASP A 492 20.96 -43.99 -18.25
C ASP A 492 19.84 -44.29 -17.23
N ASP A 493 19.27 -45.50 -17.27
CA ASP A 493 18.14 -45.90 -16.43
C ASP A 493 18.55 -46.28 -15.00
N ARG A 494 18.79 -45.25 -14.16
CA ARG A 494 19.02 -45.45 -12.71
C ARG A 494 17.74 -45.67 -11.90
N ARG A 495 16.56 -45.45 -12.51
CA ARG A 495 15.25 -45.40 -11.82
C ARG A 495 14.34 -46.59 -12.14
N GLY A 496 14.78 -47.53 -13.00
CA GLY A 496 14.02 -48.74 -13.36
C GLY A 496 12.81 -48.45 -14.24
N ILE A 497 12.90 -47.49 -15.16
CA ILE A 497 11.84 -47.07 -16.08
C ILE A 497 11.66 -48.14 -17.17
N SER A 498 10.94 -49.21 -16.82
CA SER A 498 10.81 -50.40 -17.66
C SER A 498 9.49 -50.49 -18.43
N THR A 499 8.42 -49.86 -17.92
CA THR A 499 7.05 -49.92 -18.46
C THR A 499 6.70 -48.66 -19.28
N ALA A 500 5.81 -48.82 -20.27
CA ALA A 500 5.36 -47.73 -21.13
C ALA A 500 4.73 -46.56 -20.34
N ASP A 501 3.97 -46.86 -19.27
CA ASP A 501 3.37 -45.83 -18.41
C ASP A 501 4.41 -45.00 -17.65
N LEU A 502 5.52 -45.62 -17.22
CA LEU A 502 6.61 -44.89 -16.55
C LEU A 502 7.40 -44.04 -17.56
N MET A 503 7.59 -44.53 -18.79
CA MET A 503 8.21 -43.75 -19.87
C MET A 503 7.35 -42.53 -20.25
N LEU A 504 6.02 -42.70 -20.29
CA LEU A 504 5.07 -41.62 -20.51
C LEU A 504 5.07 -40.61 -19.35
N GLN A 505 5.12 -41.08 -18.10
CA GLN A 505 5.23 -40.20 -16.93
C GLN A 505 6.52 -39.38 -16.97
N GLN A 506 7.66 -39.99 -17.36
CA GLN A 506 8.91 -39.25 -17.54
C GLN A 506 8.78 -38.17 -18.61
N TRP A 507 8.20 -38.50 -19.78
CA TRP A 507 7.94 -37.52 -20.84
C TRP A 507 7.07 -36.37 -20.32
N GLY A 508 5.96 -36.70 -19.65
CA GLY A 508 4.96 -35.75 -19.17
C GLY A 508 5.40 -34.83 -18.03
N ARG A 509 6.60 -35.02 -17.46
CA ARG A 509 7.17 -34.11 -16.45
C ARG A 509 7.56 -32.75 -17.01
N ARG A 510 7.80 -32.64 -18.31
CA ARG A 510 8.33 -31.43 -18.93
C ARG A 510 7.23 -30.43 -19.22
N ILE A 511 7.57 -29.15 -19.12
CA ILE A 511 6.61 -28.05 -19.29
C ILE A 511 5.86 -28.05 -20.63
N TRP A 512 6.55 -28.31 -21.75
CA TRP A 512 5.99 -28.25 -23.11
C TRP A 512 5.04 -29.40 -23.47
N THR A 513 5.19 -30.54 -22.81
CA THR A 513 4.31 -31.70 -23.02
C THR A 513 2.87 -31.42 -22.59
N PHE A 514 2.67 -30.44 -21.72
CA PHE A 514 1.35 -30.05 -21.25
C PHE A 514 0.55 -29.30 -22.33
N PRO A 515 1.03 -28.19 -22.91
CA PRO A 515 0.45 -27.62 -24.12
C PRO A 515 0.30 -28.62 -25.26
N GLU A 516 1.25 -29.54 -25.45
CA GLU A 516 1.17 -30.54 -26.54
C GLU A 516 -0.07 -31.41 -26.47
N VAL A 517 -0.39 -31.93 -25.29
CA VAL A 517 -1.60 -32.73 -25.09
C VAL A 517 -2.85 -31.87 -25.14
N LEU A 518 -2.86 -30.73 -24.44
CA LEU A 518 -4.05 -29.88 -24.35
C LEU A 518 -4.50 -29.38 -25.73
N LEU A 519 -3.55 -28.97 -26.57
CA LEU A 519 -3.81 -28.39 -27.89
C LEU A 519 -3.97 -29.43 -29.00
N ALA A 520 -3.75 -30.71 -28.71
CA ALA A 520 -4.02 -31.79 -29.66
C ALA A 520 -5.50 -31.81 -30.07
N PRO A 521 -5.82 -32.19 -31.33
CA PRO A 521 -7.17 -32.18 -31.88
C PRO A 521 -8.20 -32.88 -30.97
N ALA A 522 -9.33 -32.22 -30.73
CA ALA A 522 -10.40 -32.74 -29.88
C ALA A 522 -11.04 -34.01 -30.47
N GLY A 523 -11.49 -34.92 -29.59
CA GLY A 523 -12.20 -36.14 -29.98
C GLY A 523 -11.34 -37.25 -30.59
N LYS A 524 -10.00 -37.14 -30.53
CA LYS A 524 -9.08 -38.18 -31.00
C LYS A 524 -8.24 -38.74 -29.86
N ASP A 525 -8.07 -40.06 -29.85
CA ASP A 525 -7.16 -40.74 -28.93
C ASP A 525 -5.70 -40.43 -29.27
N ILE A 526 -4.87 -40.34 -28.23
CA ILE A 526 -3.43 -40.13 -28.37
C ILE A 526 -2.77 -41.49 -28.61
N LYS A 527 -2.06 -41.63 -29.73
CA LYS A 527 -1.35 -42.85 -30.11
C LYS A 527 0.06 -42.82 -29.52
N VAL A 528 0.41 -43.82 -28.72
CA VAL A 528 1.74 -43.95 -28.09
C VAL A 528 2.51 -45.08 -28.76
N TYR A 529 3.68 -44.77 -29.31
CA TYR A 529 4.61 -45.71 -29.93
C TYR A 529 5.77 -45.94 -28.99
N VAL A 530 6.03 -47.20 -28.65
CA VAL A 530 7.12 -47.59 -27.74
C VAL A 530 8.28 -48.17 -28.54
N ARG A 531 9.52 -47.79 -28.21
CA ARG A 531 10.71 -48.35 -28.85
C ARG A 531 10.77 -49.87 -28.63
N GLY A 532 10.88 -50.63 -29.71
CA GLY A 532 11.00 -52.09 -29.67
C GLY A 532 9.68 -52.86 -29.54
N SER A 533 8.53 -52.17 -29.55
CA SER A 533 7.20 -52.81 -29.68
C SER A 533 6.75 -52.87 -31.15
N ASP A 534 5.63 -53.55 -31.41
CA ASP A 534 5.00 -53.57 -32.73
C ASP A 534 4.50 -52.16 -33.11
N LEU A 535 5.09 -51.58 -34.16
CA LEU A 535 4.73 -50.25 -34.67
C LEU A 535 3.39 -50.24 -35.42
N ALA A 536 2.86 -51.40 -35.80
CA ALA A 536 1.54 -51.51 -36.42
C ALA A 536 0.40 -51.39 -35.39
N GLN A 537 0.67 -51.65 -34.10
CA GLN A 537 -0.31 -51.62 -33.01
C GLN A 537 0.12 -50.66 -31.89
N PRO A 538 -0.02 -49.33 -32.07
CA PRO A 538 0.30 -48.37 -31.02
C PRO A 538 -0.65 -48.49 -29.83
N LEU A 539 -0.20 -48.05 -28.65
CA LEU A 539 -1.07 -47.95 -27.47
C LEU A 539 -1.98 -46.74 -27.63
N HIS A 540 -3.29 -46.95 -27.52
CA HIS A 540 -4.29 -45.88 -27.56
C HIS A 540 -4.58 -45.38 -26.14
N VAL A 541 -4.37 -44.08 -25.91
CA VAL A 541 -4.69 -43.43 -24.64
C VAL A 541 -5.74 -42.37 -24.89
N PRO A 542 -6.96 -42.51 -24.34
CA PRO A 542 -7.96 -41.48 -24.47
C PRO A 542 -7.52 -40.26 -23.66
N LYS A 543 -7.74 -39.06 -24.22
CA LYS A 543 -7.25 -37.79 -23.66
C LYS A 543 -7.76 -37.57 -22.23
N ASN A 544 -8.96 -38.05 -21.93
CA ASN A 544 -9.55 -37.96 -20.59
C ASN A 544 -8.81 -38.72 -19.48
N GLN A 545 -8.28 -39.91 -19.79
CA GLN A 545 -7.52 -40.72 -18.85
C GLN A 545 -6.04 -40.32 -18.80
N PHE A 546 -5.62 -39.46 -19.73
CA PHE A 546 -4.24 -39.04 -19.87
C PHE A 546 -3.70 -38.37 -18.60
N ALA A 547 -4.48 -37.45 -18.01
CA ALA A 547 -4.10 -36.76 -16.78
C ALA A 547 -3.83 -37.74 -15.62
N ALA A 548 -4.69 -38.75 -15.44
CA ALA A 548 -4.52 -39.75 -14.38
C ALA A 548 -3.32 -40.68 -14.61
N LYS A 549 -2.99 -40.99 -15.86
CA LYS A 549 -1.87 -41.88 -16.22
C LYS A 549 -0.51 -41.18 -16.15
N VAL A 550 -0.44 -39.93 -16.60
CA VAL A 550 0.81 -39.20 -16.85
C VAL A 550 1.10 -38.16 -15.78
N TRP A 551 0.10 -37.43 -15.31
CA TRP A 551 0.24 -36.29 -14.39
C TRP A 551 -0.39 -36.58 -13.04
N LYS A 552 0.13 -37.58 -12.34
CA LYS A 552 -0.47 -38.11 -11.09
C LYS A 552 -0.60 -37.07 -9.97
N GLU A 553 0.29 -36.08 -9.91
CA GLU A 553 0.34 -35.08 -8.84
C GLU A 553 -0.76 -34.01 -8.96
N ASP A 554 -1.16 -33.65 -10.19
CA ASP A 554 -2.16 -32.62 -10.50
C ASP A 554 -3.30 -33.12 -11.38
N ALA A 555 -3.53 -34.44 -11.41
CA ALA A 555 -4.48 -35.09 -12.31
C ALA A 555 -5.88 -34.45 -12.30
N HIS A 556 -6.39 -34.07 -11.12
CA HIS A 556 -7.71 -33.44 -10.99
C HIS A 556 -7.81 -32.06 -11.64
N ILE A 557 -6.74 -31.26 -11.56
CA ILE A 557 -6.70 -29.91 -12.14
C ILE A 557 -6.43 -30.00 -13.63
N ALA A 558 -5.46 -30.84 -14.02
CA ALA A 558 -5.14 -31.08 -15.42
C ALA A 558 -6.35 -31.67 -16.20
N ARG A 559 -7.17 -32.51 -15.56
CA ARG A 559 -8.41 -33.04 -16.15
C ARG A 559 -9.40 -31.93 -16.51
N GLN A 560 -9.58 -30.93 -15.65
CA GLN A 560 -10.48 -29.79 -15.92
C GLN A 560 -10.00 -28.99 -17.13
N LEU A 561 -8.68 -28.80 -17.27
CA LEU A 561 -8.10 -28.15 -18.44
C LEU A 561 -8.26 -28.99 -19.71
N ILE A 562 -8.09 -30.32 -19.63
CA ILE A 562 -8.38 -31.22 -20.77
C ILE A 562 -9.84 -31.09 -21.19
N ASP A 563 -10.78 -31.19 -20.24
CA ASP A 563 -12.21 -31.07 -20.52
C ASP A 563 -12.56 -29.70 -21.11
N HIS A 564 -11.82 -28.64 -20.73
CA HIS A 564 -11.95 -27.33 -21.34
C HIS A 564 -11.59 -27.32 -22.82
N TYR A 565 -10.43 -27.88 -23.18
CA TYR A 565 -9.97 -27.94 -24.57
C TYR A 565 -10.69 -29.02 -25.41
N GLU A 566 -11.34 -30.00 -24.78
CA GLU A 566 -12.24 -30.94 -25.46
C GLU A 566 -13.65 -30.36 -25.68
N GLY A 567 -14.00 -29.24 -25.02
CA GLY A 567 -15.33 -28.63 -25.09
C GLY A 567 -16.37 -29.24 -24.16
N ASN A 568 -15.95 -30.12 -23.24
CA ASN A 568 -16.82 -30.74 -22.22
C ASN A 568 -17.09 -29.79 -21.04
N LEU A 569 -16.19 -28.83 -20.80
CA LEU A 569 -16.27 -27.82 -19.74
C LEU A 569 -15.89 -26.45 -20.33
N ILE A 570 -16.46 -25.36 -19.84
CA ILE A 570 -16.04 -24.02 -20.25
C ILE A 570 -15.55 -23.29 -19.00
N LEU A 571 -14.25 -23.07 -18.92
CA LEU A 571 -13.61 -22.29 -17.86
C LEU A 571 -13.62 -20.80 -18.23
N SER A 572 -13.79 -19.94 -17.23
CA SER A 572 -13.54 -18.50 -17.41
C SER A 572 -12.07 -18.25 -17.75
N GLN A 573 -11.75 -17.07 -18.31
CA GLN A 573 -10.37 -16.75 -18.64
C GLN A 573 -9.48 -16.69 -17.39
N LEU A 574 -10.05 -16.23 -16.27
CA LEU A 574 -9.39 -16.20 -14.97
C LEU A 574 -9.07 -17.63 -14.49
N GLU A 575 -10.06 -18.53 -14.47
CA GLU A 575 -9.86 -19.94 -14.10
C GLU A 575 -8.86 -20.64 -15.02
N LEU A 576 -8.97 -20.43 -16.34
CA LEU A 576 -8.05 -21.02 -17.31
C LEU A 576 -6.60 -20.63 -17.00
N VAL A 577 -6.33 -19.33 -16.82
CA VAL A 577 -4.96 -18.84 -16.58
C VAL A 577 -4.44 -19.30 -15.22
N THR A 578 -5.27 -19.26 -14.18
CA THR A 578 -4.87 -19.67 -12.82
C THR A 578 -4.55 -21.17 -12.74
N LEU A 579 -5.44 -22.02 -13.24
CA LEU A 579 -5.25 -23.47 -13.25
C LEU A 579 -4.09 -23.88 -14.17
N ALA A 580 -3.97 -23.27 -15.35
CA ALA A 580 -2.87 -23.57 -16.26
C ALA A 580 -1.51 -23.17 -15.67
N LEU A 581 -1.43 -22.03 -15.00
CA LEU A 581 -0.19 -21.58 -14.35
C LEU A 581 0.22 -22.53 -13.22
N GLU A 582 -0.74 -23.01 -12.41
CA GLU A 582 -0.49 -23.98 -11.35
C GLU A 582 0.04 -25.30 -11.92
N CYS A 583 -0.61 -25.82 -12.96
CA CYS A 583 -0.14 -27.01 -13.67
C CYS A 583 1.28 -26.80 -14.22
N LEU A 584 1.54 -25.70 -14.93
CA LEU A 584 2.85 -25.45 -15.53
C LEU A 584 3.98 -25.38 -14.49
N HIS A 585 3.74 -24.83 -13.30
CA HIS A 585 4.75 -24.75 -12.23
C HIS A 585 5.00 -26.08 -11.50
N LYS A 586 4.14 -27.09 -11.68
CA LYS A 586 4.38 -28.47 -11.19
C LYS A 586 5.25 -29.30 -12.13
N ARG A 587 5.68 -28.73 -13.26
CA ARG A 587 6.46 -29.40 -14.29
C ARG A 587 7.90 -28.92 -14.29
N ASP A 588 8.80 -29.79 -14.69
CA ASP A 588 10.22 -29.51 -14.76
C ASP A 588 10.57 -28.67 -16.00
N THR A 589 11.50 -27.74 -15.81
CA THR A 589 12.13 -26.95 -16.88
C THR A 589 13.63 -26.79 -16.59
N HIS A 590 14.45 -26.84 -17.64
CA HIS A 590 15.89 -26.54 -17.56
C HIS A 590 16.20 -25.03 -17.67
N GLN A 591 15.17 -24.19 -17.64
CA GLN A 591 15.23 -22.71 -17.66
C GLN A 591 16.17 -22.15 -18.73
N TYR A 592 15.67 -22.05 -19.96
CA TYR A 592 16.36 -21.31 -21.04
C TYR A 592 16.18 -19.80 -20.83
N LEU A 593 14.95 -19.36 -20.58
CA LEU A 593 14.63 -18.01 -20.14
C LEU A 593 14.00 -18.00 -18.75
N ARG A 594 14.17 -16.90 -18.03
CA ARG A 594 13.58 -16.73 -16.69
C ARG A 594 12.05 -16.84 -16.73
N GLY A 595 11.43 -16.44 -17.84
CA GLY A 595 9.98 -16.46 -18.08
C GLY A 595 9.40 -17.70 -18.77
N ASP A 596 10.13 -18.82 -18.88
CA ASP A 596 9.69 -20.00 -19.65
C ASP A 596 8.28 -20.49 -19.29
N HIS A 597 7.89 -20.46 -18.01
CA HIS A 597 6.54 -20.82 -17.58
C HIS A 597 5.47 -19.90 -18.17
N SER A 598 5.73 -18.60 -18.24
CA SER A 598 4.83 -17.62 -18.85
C SER A 598 4.78 -17.78 -20.36
N TYR A 599 5.90 -18.13 -21.00
CA TYR A 599 5.93 -18.37 -22.45
C TYR A 599 5.26 -19.70 -22.84
N ALA A 600 5.30 -20.72 -21.99
CA ALA A 600 4.49 -21.93 -22.17
C ALA A 600 3.00 -21.61 -22.04
N LEU A 601 2.62 -20.83 -21.02
CA LEU A 601 1.25 -20.35 -20.83
C LEU A 601 0.76 -19.49 -22.00
N MET A 602 1.64 -18.71 -22.61
CA MET A 602 1.36 -17.91 -23.80
C MET A 602 0.80 -18.76 -24.94
N GLY A 603 1.21 -20.02 -25.04
CA GLY A 603 0.69 -20.98 -26.01
C GLY A 603 -0.79 -21.33 -25.82
N LEU A 604 -1.32 -21.20 -24.60
CA LEU A 604 -2.69 -21.57 -24.21
C LEU A 604 -3.70 -20.42 -24.34
N VAL A 605 -3.23 -19.17 -24.34
CA VAL A 605 -4.06 -17.96 -24.38
C VAL A 605 -4.18 -17.34 -25.78
N ARG A 606 -5.05 -16.33 -25.92
CA ARG A 606 -5.37 -15.73 -27.22
C ARG A 606 -4.25 -14.83 -27.75
N ILE A 607 -3.86 -13.82 -26.98
CA ILE A 607 -2.89 -12.79 -27.39
C ILE A 607 -1.51 -13.19 -26.88
N ARG A 608 -0.51 -13.05 -27.74
CA ARG A 608 0.87 -13.50 -27.47
C ARG A 608 1.85 -12.36 -27.63
N PRO A 609 2.30 -11.74 -26.54
CA PRO A 609 3.37 -10.75 -26.58
C PRO A 609 4.65 -11.30 -27.20
N LYS A 610 5.41 -10.47 -27.93
CA LYS A 610 6.75 -10.82 -28.39
C LYS A 610 7.65 -11.08 -27.20
N ILE A 611 8.52 -12.07 -27.29
CA ILE A 611 9.37 -12.50 -26.18
C ILE A 611 10.46 -11.47 -25.92
N ASP A 612 10.72 -11.18 -24.65
CA ASP A 612 11.80 -10.29 -24.23
C ASP A 612 12.73 -11.09 -23.30
N PRO A 613 13.97 -11.39 -23.71
CA PRO A 613 14.91 -12.17 -22.90
C PRO A 613 15.36 -11.45 -21.63
N THR A 614 15.11 -10.14 -21.51
CA THR A 614 15.42 -9.36 -20.31
C THR A 614 14.35 -9.45 -19.23
N ASP A 615 13.17 -10.00 -19.54
CA ASP A 615 12.08 -10.16 -18.57
C ASP A 615 12.45 -11.13 -17.44
N THR A 616 12.05 -10.77 -16.22
CA THR A 616 11.94 -11.73 -15.12
C THR A 616 10.73 -12.65 -15.32
N ALA A 617 10.65 -13.73 -14.52
CA ALA A 617 9.50 -14.62 -14.53
C ALA A 617 8.18 -13.89 -14.27
N PHE A 618 8.19 -12.94 -13.32
CA PHE A 618 7.01 -12.16 -12.98
C PHE A 618 6.67 -11.13 -14.08
N GLN A 619 7.66 -10.45 -14.65
CA GLN A 619 7.43 -9.48 -15.73
C GLN A 619 6.84 -10.13 -16.98
N ALA A 620 7.38 -11.29 -17.39
CA ALA A 620 6.86 -12.06 -18.51
C ALA A 620 5.38 -12.43 -18.30
N PHE A 621 5.03 -12.88 -17.09
CA PHE A 621 3.65 -13.17 -16.71
C PHE A 621 2.76 -11.92 -16.69
N ALA A 622 3.23 -10.83 -16.08
CA ALA A 622 2.46 -9.60 -15.95
C ALA A 622 2.15 -9.00 -17.34
N ARG A 623 3.12 -9.05 -18.24
CA ARG A 623 2.98 -8.63 -19.64
C ARG A 623 1.99 -9.50 -20.42
N LEU A 624 2.02 -10.82 -20.20
CA LEU A 624 1.06 -11.75 -20.78
C LEU A 624 -0.37 -11.48 -20.29
N SER A 625 -0.54 -11.27 -18.99
CA SER A 625 -1.83 -10.99 -18.36
C SER A 625 -2.40 -9.64 -18.84
N LEU A 626 -1.56 -8.61 -18.93
CA LEU A 626 -1.94 -7.28 -19.43
C LEU A 626 -2.42 -7.34 -20.90
N ALA A 627 -1.75 -8.13 -21.75
CA ALA A 627 -2.12 -8.28 -23.15
C ALA A 627 -3.47 -8.99 -23.35
N ASN A 628 -3.74 -9.99 -22.52
CA ASN A 628 -4.92 -10.84 -22.65
C ASN A 628 -6.14 -10.30 -21.90
N GLY A 629 -5.99 -9.23 -21.10
CA GLY A 629 -7.08 -8.66 -20.32
C GLY A 629 -7.71 -9.69 -19.38
N SER A 630 -6.88 -10.44 -18.64
CA SER A 630 -7.26 -11.59 -17.80
C SER A 630 -8.18 -11.25 -16.61
N GLU A 631 -9.31 -10.59 -16.83
CA GLU A 631 -10.31 -10.23 -15.81
C GLU A 631 -9.72 -9.57 -14.55
N GLN A 632 -8.73 -8.68 -14.76
CA GLN A 632 -8.00 -7.98 -13.70
C GLN A 632 -7.26 -8.94 -12.73
N LEU A 633 -6.73 -10.05 -13.26
CA LEU A 633 -5.98 -11.08 -12.51
C LEU A 633 -4.90 -10.51 -11.60
N LEU A 634 -4.09 -9.58 -12.11
CA LEU A 634 -2.97 -9.00 -11.37
C LEU A 634 -3.46 -8.04 -10.27
N GLU A 635 -4.50 -7.26 -10.53
CA GLU A 635 -5.15 -6.39 -9.54
C GLU A 635 -5.70 -7.22 -8.37
N ARG A 636 -6.31 -8.39 -8.67
CA ARG A 636 -6.75 -9.37 -7.67
C ARG A 636 -5.56 -9.96 -6.91
N LEU A 637 -4.49 -10.33 -7.61
CA LEU A 637 -3.31 -10.97 -7.02
C LEU A 637 -2.60 -10.08 -6.00
N VAL A 638 -2.54 -8.77 -6.23
CA VAL A 638 -1.99 -7.82 -5.25
C VAL A 638 -2.77 -7.85 -3.94
N CYS A 639 -4.08 -8.05 -3.99
CA CYS A 639 -4.98 -8.09 -2.83
C CYS A 639 -4.94 -9.41 -2.04
N VAL A 640 -4.19 -10.42 -2.50
CA VAL A 640 -4.01 -11.70 -1.80
C VAL A 640 -3.01 -11.55 -0.65
N LEU A 641 -3.34 -12.02 0.55
CA LEU A 641 -2.40 -12.18 1.64
C LEU A 641 -1.74 -13.56 1.52
N PRO A 642 -0.43 -13.67 1.25
CA PRO A 642 0.22 -14.98 1.20
C PRO A 642 0.17 -15.67 2.57
N LYS A 643 -0.04 -17.00 2.58
CA LYS A 643 -0.05 -17.83 3.81
C LYS A 643 1.31 -17.86 4.49
N THR A 644 2.39 -17.80 3.71
CA THR A 644 3.75 -17.73 4.21
C THR A 644 4.50 -16.55 3.58
N PRO A 645 5.41 -15.88 4.30
CA PRO A 645 6.13 -14.71 3.77
C PRO A 645 6.95 -15.00 2.50
N ASN A 646 7.38 -16.26 2.33
CA ASN A 646 8.18 -16.70 1.19
C ASN A 646 7.36 -17.40 0.10
N GLN A 647 6.03 -17.36 0.19
CA GLN A 647 5.15 -17.91 -0.84
C GLN A 647 5.44 -17.21 -2.19
N PRO A 648 5.68 -17.98 -3.27
CA PRO A 648 5.93 -17.39 -4.57
C PRO A 648 4.66 -16.75 -5.13
N TRP A 649 4.82 -15.74 -5.99
CA TRP A 649 3.70 -14.97 -6.55
C TRP A 649 2.73 -15.82 -7.39
N HIS A 650 3.20 -16.93 -7.97
CA HIS A 650 2.35 -17.85 -8.75
C HIS A 650 1.48 -18.75 -7.86
N SER A 651 1.79 -18.87 -6.56
CA SER A 651 0.92 -19.57 -5.62
C SER A 651 -0.18 -18.59 -5.19
N MET A 652 -1.40 -18.79 -5.72
CA MET A 652 -2.54 -17.88 -5.52
C MET A 652 -3.33 -18.17 -4.24
N ASN A 653 -2.74 -18.91 -3.29
CA ASN A 653 -3.38 -19.25 -2.03
C ASN A 653 -3.45 -18.04 -1.10
N ASP A 654 -4.66 -17.66 -0.69
CA ASP A 654 -4.90 -16.58 0.27
C ASP A 654 -4.92 -17.08 1.73
N ALA A 655 -4.41 -16.27 2.65
CA ALA A 655 -4.42 -16.57 4.08
C ALA A 655 -5.83 -16.55 4.69
N TYR A 656 -6.78 -15.84 4.07
CA TYR A 656 -8.18 -15.87 4.46
C TYR A 656 -8.97 -17.01 3.78
N GLY A 657 -8.33 -17.81 2.93
CA GLY A 657 -8.99 -18.91 2.20
C GLY A 657 -9.86 -18.44 1.02
N ALA A 658 -9.84 -17.15 0.68
CA ALA A 658 -10.55 -16.62 -0.49
C ALA A 658 -9.92 -17.13 -1.79
N LYS A 659 -10.76 -17.43 -2.78
CA LYS A 659 -10.27 -17.72 -4.13
C LYS A 659 -10.07 -16.40 -4.87
N LEU A 660 -9.22 -16.41 -5.90
CA LEU A 660 -8.87 -15.18 -6.59
C LEU A 660 -10.08 -14.50 -7.26
N TRP A 661 -11.05 -15.29 -7.75
CA TRP A 661 -12.27 -14.75 -8.34
C TRP A 661 -13.24 -14.12 -7.35
N ASP A 662 -13.15 -14.46 -6.06
CA ASP A 662 -13.96 -13.86 -4.98
C ASP A 662 -13.47 -12.45 -4.60
N ILE A 663 -12.24 -12.11 -4.98
CA ILE A 663 -11.65 -10.78 -4.81
C ILE A 663 -12.02 -9.92 -6.01
N LEU A 664 -12.76 -8.85 -5.78
CA LEU A 664 -13.24 -7.93 -6.81
C LEU A 664 -12.44 -6.61 -6.75
N PRO A 665 -11.62 -6.27 -7.75
CA PRO A 665 -10.88 -5.01 -7.81
C PRO A 665 -11.79 -3.90 -8.33
N GLN A 666 -12.49 -3.21 -7.43
CA GLN A 666 -13.38 -2.10 -7.77
C GLN A 666 -12.56 -0.82 -8.04
N ASP A 667 -12.79 -0.17 -9.18
CA ASP A 667 -12.17 1.10 -9.60
C ASP A 667 -10.62 1.12 -9.69
N VAL A 668 -9.98 -0.06 -9.75
CA VAL A 668 -8.52 -0.17 -9.88
C VAL A 668 -8.15 -0.86 -11.19
N GLY A 669 -7.12 -0.36 -11.85
CA GLY A 669 -6.60 -0.95 -13.07
C GLY A 669 -5.09 -0.81 -13.20
N ILE A 670 -4.48 -1.75 -13.90
CA ILE A 670 -3.04 -1.68 -14.22
C ILE A 670 -2.79 -0.75 -15.39
N ALA A 671 -1.92 0.22 -15.14
CA ALA A 671 -1.39 1.16 -16.12
C ALA A 671 -0.21 0.58 -16.90
N GLY A 672 0.62 -0.23 -16.24
CA GLY A 672 1.81 -0.82 -16.84
C GLY A 672 2.60 -1.72 -15.90
N VAL A 673 3.69 -2.29 -16.42
CA VAL A 673 4.66 -3.12 -15.71
C VAL A 673 5.95 -2.32 -15.55
N GLY A 674 6.54 -2.33 -14.35
CA GLY A 674 7.79 -1.65 -14.07
C GLY A 674 9.02 -2.38 -14.65
N THR A 675 10.17 -1.72 -14.58
CA THR A 675 11.49 -2.31 -14.95
C THR A 675 11.96 -3.35 -13.95
N ASP A 676 11.42 -3.31 -12.73
CA ASP A 676 11.67 -4.26 -11.65
C ASP A 676 10.44 -5.17 -11.51
N ASP A 677 10.45 -6.15 -10.59
CA ASP A 677 9.32 -7.05 -10.29
C ASP A 677 8.15 -6.30 -9.62
N SER A 678 7.54 -5.40 -10.39
CA SER A 678 6.55 -4.42 -9.94
C SER A 678 5.55 -4.10 -11.05
N ILE A 679 4.35 -3.70 -10.64
CA ILE A 679 3.28 -3.24 -11.52
C ILE A 679 2.88 -1.83 -11.12
N ILE A 680 2.30 -1.08 -12.06
CA ILE A 680 1.82 0.27 -11.82
C ILE A 680 0.29 0.21 -11.78
N LEU A 681 -0.26 0.39 -10.60
CA LEU A 681 -1.70 0.47 -10.35
C LEU A 681 -2.17 1.91 -10.44
N ASP A 682 -3.43 2.10 -10.82
CA ASP A 682 -4.09 3.40 -10.82
C ASP A 682 -5.50 3.30 -10.25
N GLY A 683 -6.02 4.42 -9.76
CA GLY A 683 -7.37 4.52 -9.22
C GLY A 683 -7.52 4.07 -7.76
N CYS A 684 -6.46 3.58 -7.11
CA CYS A 684 -6.48 3.17 -5.72
C CYS A 684 -6.85 4.32 -4.77
N ARG A 685 -7.57 4.01 -3.70
CA ARG A 685 -7.69 4.91 -2.54
C ARG A 685 -6.59 4.60 -1.54
N ALA A 686 -6.04 5.60 -0.87
CA ALA A 686 -4.91 5.41 0.02
C ALA A 686 -5.03 6.25 1.28
N ALA A 687 -4.53 5.69 2.39
CA ALA A 687 -4.41 6.37 3.67
C ALA A 687 -3.02 6.15 4.27
N ASN A 688 -2.43 7.22 4.80
CA ASN A 688 -1.13 7.17 5.47
C ASN A 688 -1.27 6.66 6.91
N VAL A 689 -0.32 5.84 7.36
CA VAL A 689 -0.31 5.35 8.73
C VAL A 689 0.61 6.21 9.58
N ARG A 690 0.07 6.70 10.69
CA ARG A 690 0.84 7.52 11.62
C ARG A 690 1.51 6.63 12.67
N TRP A 691 2.79 6.35 12.43
CA TRP A 691 3.64 5.55 13.32
C TRP A 691 4.34 6.32 14.43
N LYS A 692 4.47 7.65 14.29
CA LYS A 692 5.32 8.47 15.17
C LYS A 692 4.71 8.82 16.53
N SER A 693 3.39 8.97 16.58
CA SER A 693 2.64 9.39 17.77
C SER A 693 1.15 9.21 17.51
N PHE A 694 0.37 8.94 18.55
CA PHE A 694 -1.07 9.21 18.48
C PHE A 694 -1.32 10.72 18.30
N THR A 695 -2.57 11.09 18.03
CA THR A 695 -3.06 12.46 18.11
C THR A 695 -4.42 12.49 18.77
N PRO A 696 -4.80 13.61 19.41
CA PRO A 696 -6.14 13.70 19.95
C PRO A 696 -7.14 13.69 18.78
N VAL A 697 -8.22 12.93 18.95
CA VAL A 697 -9.21 12.68 17.90
C VAL A 697 -10.31 13.73 17.98
N ALA A 698 -10.46 14.56 16.94
CA ALA A 698 -11.59 15.47 16.82
C ALA A 698 -12.89 14.66 16.74
N ASN A 699 -13.94 15.12 17.40
CA ASN A 699 -15.23 14.44 17.44
C ASN A 699 -16.38 15.42 17.43
N THR A 700 -17.48 14.98 16.83
CA THR A 700 -18.76 15.69 16.82
C THR A 700 -19.64 15.11 17.92
N ARG A 701 -20.24 16.00 18.71
CA ARG A 701 -21.13 15.66 19.82
C ARG A 701 -22.47 16.36 19.60
N ARG A 702 -23.57 15.69 19.94
CA ARG A 702 -24.88 16.34 19.98
C ARG A 702 -24.92 17.43 21.04
N PRO A 703 -25.46 18.63 20.73
CA PRO A 703 -25.75 19.62 21.74
C PRO A 703 -26.79 19.05 22.70
N SER A 704 -26.56 19.21 24.00
CA SER A 704 -27.48 18.80 25.05
C SER A 704 -27.54 19.92 26.07
N TRP A 705 -28.74 20.27 26.53
CA TRP A 705 -28.92 21.29 27.54
C TRP A 705 -28.13 20.97 28.82
N LYS A 706 -28.02 19.69 29.20
CA LYS A 706 -27.19 19.23 30.32
C LYS A 706 -25.71 19.58 30.11
N ARG A 707 -25.19 19.38 28.89
CA ARG A 707 -23.81 19.72 28.52
C ARG A 707 -23.59 21.23 28.43
N ALA A 708 -24.57 21.98 27.92
CA ALA A 708 -24.50 23.44 27.86
C ALA A 708 -24.48 24.06 29.27
N ILE A 709 -25.30 23.54 30.20
CA ILE A 709 -25.27 23.95 31.61
C ILE A 709 -23.93 23.57 32.23
N ALA A 710 -23.44 22.34 32.05
CA ALA A 710 -22.15 21.91 32.59
C ALA A 710 -20.97 22.76 32.07
N GLU A 711 -20.96 23.05 30.76
CA GLU A 711 -19.96 23.93 30.15
C GLU A 711 -20.05 25.36 30.70
N THR A 712 -21.26 25.89 30.87
CA THR A 712 -21.49 27.23 31.43
C THR A 712 -21.04 27.29 32.89
N MET A 713 -21.40 26.30 33.71
CA MET A 713 -20.99 26.18 35.11
C MET A 713 -19.47 26.07 35.26
N LEU A 714 -18.81 25.27 34.42
CA LEU A 714 -17.35 25.11 34.44
C LEU A 714 -16.61 26.39 34.03
N ARG A 715 -17.12 27.13 33.03
CA ARG A 715 -16.52 28.40 32.59
C ARG A 715 -16.77 29.53 33.59
N LEU A 716 -17.98 29.62 34.15
CA LEU A 716 -18.35 30.68 35.10
C LEU A 716 -17.78 30.46 36.50
N GLY A 717 -17.54 29.21 36.91
CA GLY A 717 -17.11 28.87 38.28
C GLY A 717 -15.89 29.65 38.78
N SER A 718 -14.85 29.78 37.96
CA SER A 718 -13.65 30.54 38.31
C SER A 718 -13.89 32.06 38.42
N PHE A 719 -14.76 32.61 37.56
CA PHE A 719 -15.11 34.04 37.61
C PHE A 719 -15.97 34.36 38.82
N VAL A 720 -16.94 33.49 39.15
CA VAL A 720 -17.82 33.64 40.30
C VAL A 720 -17.02 33.54 41.61
N LEU A 721 -16.02 32.66 41.67
CA LEU A 721 -15.10 32.58 42.81
C LEU A 721 -14.30 33.88 43.00
N LEU A 722 -13.75 34.43 41.92
CA LEU A 722 -12.97 35.68 41.96
C LEU A 722 -13.84 36.87 42.39
N ILE A 723 -15.07 36.98 41.87
CA ILE A 723 -16.03 38.01 42.26
C ILE A 723 -16.42 37.85 43.75
N GLY A 724 -16.66 36.63 44.21
CA GLY A 724 -16.97 36.35 45.61
C GLY A 724 -15.85 36.77 46.57
N ILE A 725 -14.59 36.48 46.22
CA ILE A 725 -13.40 36.90 46.98
C ILE A 725 -13.29 38.42 47.02
N ILE A 726 -13.49 39.11 45.89
CA ILE A 726 -13.44 40.58 45.83
C ILE A 726 -14.52 41.20 46.72
N LEU A 727 -15.77 40.72 46.64
CA LEU A 727 -16.89 41.24 47.44
C LEU A 727 -16.70 40.99 48.94
N ALA A 728 -16.12 39.84 49.32
CA ALA A 728 -15.80 39.52 50.71
C ALA A 728 -14.61 40.35 51.25
N ALA A 729 -13.69 40.79 50.39
CA ALA A 729 -12.50 41.56 50.75
C ALA A 729 -12.71 43.09 50.80
N LEU A 730 -13.91 43.58 50.43
CA LEU A 730 -14.22 45.01 50.49
C LEU A 730 -14.24 45.49 51.97
N PRO A 731 -13.58 46.62 52.29
CA PRO A 731 -13.52 47.14 53.66
C PRO A 731 -14.91 47.55 54.15
N THR A 732 -15.23 47.20 55.41
CA THR A 732 -16.48 47.60 56.08
C THR A 732 -16.52 49.11 56.24
N GLY A 733 -17.51 49.77 55.64
CA GLY A 733 -17.81 51.17 55.94
C GLY A 733 -18.19 51.33 57.42
N PHE A 734 -17.43 52.18 58.12
CA PHE A 734 -17.65 52.76 59.46
C PHE A 734 -18.73 52.13 60.38
N GLY A 735 -18.27 51.40 61.40
CA GLY A 735 -18.82 51.53 62.76
C GLY A 735 -19.84 50.52 63.27
N ALA A 736 -20.26 49.51 62.51
CA ALA A 736 -21.16 48.47 63.00
C ALA A 736 -20.43 47.12 63.21
N PRO A 737 -20.57 46.45 64.38
CA PRO A 737 -20.06 45.11 64.57
C PRO A 737 -20.96 44.11 63.81
N GLY A 738 -20.56 43.76 62.58
CA GLY A 738 -21.26 42.78 61.76
C GLY A 738 -20.73 42.71 60.33
N LEU A 739 -20.93 41.57 59.66
CA LEU A 739 -20.69 41.44 58.22
C LEU A 739 -21.67 42.35 57.47
N SER A 740 -21.18 43.16 56.53
CA SER A 740 -22.07 43.95 55.67
C SER A 740 -22.88 43.03 54.75
N VAL A 741 -24.06 43.48 54.28
CA VAL A 741 -24.90 42.72 53.33
C VAL A 741 -24.09 42.31 52.09
N VAL A 742 -23.16 43.17 51.64
CA VAL A 742 -22.26 42.90 50.51
C VAL A 742 -21.26 41.78 50.82
N GLN A 743 -20.68 41.77 52.02
CA GLN A 743 -19.79 40.69 52.46
C GLN A 743 -20.54 39.36 52.66
N LEU A 744 -21.77 39.40 53.18
CA LEU A 744 -22.63 38.21 53.30
C LEU A 744 -22.91 37.60 51.92
N ILE A 745 -23.25 38.43 50.92
CA ILE A 745 -23.42 37.99 49.53
C ILE A 745 -22.11 37.41 48.97
N GLY A 746 -20.96 38.05 49.25
CA GLY A 746 -19.65 37.53 48.88
C GLY A 746 -19.37 36.14 49.44
N VAL A 747 -19.67 35.90 50.73
CA VAL A 747 -19.51 34.59 51.40
C VAL A 747 -20.42 33.53 50.78
N VAL A 748 -21.69 33.84 50.50
CA VAL A 748 -22.62 32.90 49.84
C VAL A 748 -22.13 32.52 48.44
N ILE A 749 -21.63 33.50 47.67
CA ILE A 749 -21.06 33.28 46.33
C ILE A 749 -19.79 32.41 46.40
N ILE A 750 -18.95 32.59 47.42
CA ILE A 750 -17.78 31.73 47.66
C ILE A 750 -18.21 30.29 47.95
N ILE A 751 -19.19 30.08 48.83
CA ILE A 751 -19.71 28.73 49.15
C ILE A 751 -20.27 28.06 47.88
N TYR A 752 -21.06 28.79 47.09
CA TYR A 752 -21.58 28.29 45.81
C TYR A 752 -20.45 27.91 44.84
N SER A 753 -19.41 28.75 44.75
CA SER A 753 -18.25 28.49 43.90
C SER A 753 -17.46 27.26 44.34
N ILE A 754 -17.28 27.05 45.65
CA ILE A 754 -16.62 25.86 46.22
C ILE A 754 -17.39 24.59 45.84
N ILE A 755 -18.73 24.62 45.90
CA ILE A 755 -19.57 23.48 45.47
C ILE A 755 -19.34 23.17 43.98
N LEU A 756 -19.32 24.20 43.13
CA LEU A 756 -19.03 24.02 41.69
C LEU A 756 -17.62 23.48 41.44
N MET A 757 -16.62 23.92 42.22
CA MET A 757 -15.25 23.39 42.14
C MET A 757 -15.20 21.90 42.51
N LEU A 758 -15.88 21.50 43.59
CA LEU A 758 -15.96 20.10 44.00
C LEU A 758 -16.70 19.24 42.97
N LEU A 759 -17.72 19.78 42.30
CA LEU A 759 -18.44 19.09 41.22
C LEU A 759 -17.69 19.09 39.87
N SER A 760 -16.60 19.86 39.73
CA SER A 760 -15.92 20.05 38.44
C SER A 760 -15.40 18.76 37.78
N PRO A 761 -14.85 17.73 38.49
CA PRO A 761 -14.45 16.49 37.84
C PRO A 761 -15.65 15.73 37.27
N TRP A 762 -16.79 15.73 37.98
CA TRP A 762 -18.03 15.12 37.52
C TRP A 762 -18.62 15.86 36.31
N LEU A 763 -18.64 17.19 36.33
CA LEU A 763 -19.12 18.02 35.21
C LEU A 763 -18.26 17.84 33.95
N LEU A 764 -16.93 17.76 34.09
CA LEU A 764 -16.04 17.46 32.96
C LEU A 764 -16.30 16.06 32.40
N ARG A 765 -16.43 15.07 33.29
CA ARG A 765 -16.83 13.72 32.91
C ARG A 765 -18.17 13.76 32.16
N MET A 766 -19.16 14.50 32.62
CA MET A 766 -20.45 14.66 31.91
C MET A 766 -20.31 15.31 30.52
N LEU A 767 -19.40 16.27 30.36
CA LEU A 767 -19.19 17.01 29.11
C LEU A 767 -18.44 16.19 28.04
N TYR A 768 -17.48 15.37 28.46
CA TYR A 768 -16.55 14.65 27.58
C TYR A 768 -16.79 13.13 27.52
N LEU A 769 -17.49 12.55 28.49
CA LEU A 769 -17.96 11.16 28.44
C LEU A 769 -19.29 11.09 27.67
N GLY A 770 -19.46 10.01 26.92
CA GLY A 770 -20.61 9.75 26.07
C GLY A 770 -20.21 9.25 24.67
N LYS A 771 -21.18 8.79 23.90
CA LYS A 771 -20.93 8.29 22.54
C LYS A 771 -20.63 9.44 21.57
N PHE A 772 -19.68 9.22 20.67
CA PHE A 772 -19.41 10.13 19.56
C PHE A 772 -20.42 9.88 18.44
N TRP A 773 -20.80 10.96 17.76
CA TRP A 773 -21.64 10.86 16.56
C TRP A 773 -20.79 10.68 15.31
N ASP A 774 -19.72 11.45 15.25
CA ASP A 774 -18.72 11.40 14.20
C ASP A 774 -17.35 11.67 14.80
N GLN A 775 -16.31 11.14 14.18
CA GLN A 775 -14.94 11.27 14.66
C GLN A 775 -13.97 11.33 13.51
N GLN A 776 -12.86 12.01 13.74
CA GLN A 776 -11.80 12.07 12.76
C GLN A 776 -11.21 10.67 12.51
N CYS A 777 -11.09 10.34 11.23
CA CYS A 777 -10.50 9.10 10.75
C CYS A 777 -8.97 9.18 10.84
N TRP A 778 -8.37 8.32 11.66
CA TRP A 778 -6.92 8.15 11.78
C TRP A 778 -6.56 6.68 11.71
N LEU A 779 -5.45 6.39 11.03
CA LEU A 779 -4.75 5.12 11.13
C LEU A 779 -3.51 5.33 12.00
N PHE A 780 -3.55 4.88 13.25
CA PHE A 780 -2.38 4.86 14.12
C PHE A 780 -1.75 3.47 14.12
N GLY A 781 -0.43 3.42 13.99
CA GLY A 781 0.31 2.16 14.05
C GLY A 781 1.32 2.16 15.20
N PHE A 782 1.48 1.02 15.87
CA PHE A 782 2.60 0.77 16.77
C PHE A 782 3.08 -0.69 16.69
N GLU A 783 4.35 -0.92 17.04
CA GLU A 783 5.00 -2.23 17.12
C GLU A 783 4.69 -2.88 18.48
N GLY A 784 4.14 -4.09 18.45
CA GLY A 784 3.70 -4.85 19.64
C GLY A 784 2.20 -4.89 19.85
N TYR A 785 1.79 -5.59 20.91
CA TYR A 785 0.41 -5.72 21.38
C TYR A 785 0.16 -4.83 22.61
N MET A 786 -1.03 -4.25 22.69
CA MET A 786 -1.49 -3.49 23.85
C MET A 786 -2.99 -3.72 24.04
N PRO A 787 -3.48 -3.92 25.28
CA PRO A 787 -4.92 -4.01 25.56
C PRO A 787 -5.68 -2.75 25.14
N LEU A 788 -6.93 -2.91 24.69
CA LEU A 788 -7.76 -1.80 24.18
C LEU A 788 -7.93 -0.69 25.20
N GLU A 789 -8.14 -1.02 26.46
CA GLU A 789 -8.37 -0.08 27.55
C GLU A 789 -7.14 0.80 27.77
N THR A 790 -5.95 0.23 27.58
CA THR A 790 -4.68 0.98 27.64
C THR A 790 -4.57 1.91 26.44
N ILE A 791 -4.89 1.45 25.22
CA ILE A 791 -4.93 2.29 24.00
C ILE A 791 -5.91 3.46 24.19
N GLU A 792 -7.12 3.21 24.67
CA GLU A 792 -8.12 4.24 24.95
C GLU A 792 -7.63 5.25 25.99
N THR A 793 -6.94 4.78 27.03
CA THR A 793 -6.37 5.67 28.05
C THR A 793 -5.29 6.58 27.47
N GLN A 794 -4.53 6.13 26.47
CA GLN A 794 -3.52 6.96 25.80
C GLN A 794 -4.12 7.98 24.81
N ILE A 795 -5.21 7.63 24.12
CA ILE A 795 -5.84 8.47 23.08
C ILE A 795 -6.94 9.37 23.68
N PHE A 796 -7.87 8.78 24.42
CA PHE A 796 -9.06 9.43 24.97
C PHE A 796 -8.94 9.75 26.47
N GLY A 797 -7.95 9.24 27.19
CA GLY A 797 -7.69 9.65 28.58
C GLY A 797 -8.47 8.88 29.64
N GLY A 798 -9.17 7.82 29.25
CA GLY A 798 -9.86 6.90 30.15
C GLY A 798 -10.34 5.65 29.43
N LYS A 799 -10.87 4.69 30.19
CA LYS A 799 -11.48 3.46 29.69
C LYS A 799 -12.94 3.75 29.36
N LEU A 800 -13.27 3.81 28.08
CA LEU A 800 -14.56 4.28 27.57
C LEU A 800 -15.31 3.20 26.79
N ASN A 801 -14.69 2.03 26.56
CA ASN A 801 -15.25 0.88 25.86
C ASN A 801 -15.83 1.26 24.48
N ARG A 802 -15.11 2.14 23.78
CA ARG A 802 -15.42 2.64 22.43
C ARG A 802 -14.66 1.86 21.36
N LEU A 803 -13.38 1.57 21.61
CA LEU A 803 -12.56 0.74 20.75
C LEU A 803 -12.94 -0.73 20.92
N ARG A 804 -12.93 -1.45 19.80
CA ARG A 804 -13.20 -2.89 19.75
C ARG A 804 -12.13 -3.59 18.93
N TRP A 805 -11.85 -4.85 19.23
CA TRP A 805 -11.05 -5.67 18.31
C TRP A 805 -11.86 -5.91 17.04
N THR A 806 -11.15 -6.05 15.92
CA THR A 806 -11.79 -6.48 14.67
C THR A 806 -12.06 -7.98 14.68
N PRO A 807 -13.28 -8.44 14.33
CA PRO A 807 -13.62 -9.86 14.35
C PRO A 807 -13.02 -10.66 13.17
N PHE A 808 -12.81 -10.03 12.01
CA PHE A 808 -12.41 -10.71 10.76
C PHE A 808 -11.38 -9.94 9.92
N ALA A 809 -10.75 -8.89 10.47
CA ALA A 809 -9.87 -8.02 9.67
C ALA A 809 -8.53 -8.67 9.34
N SER A 810 -8.02 -9.54 10.21
CA SER A 810 -6.73 -10.21 10.07
C SER A 810 -6.87 -11.72 10.32
N PRO A 811 -5.91 -12.56 9.88
CA PRO A 811 -5.85 -13.95 10.29
C PRO A 811 -5.68 -14.16 11.81
N LEU A 812 -5.23 -13.12 12.52
CA LEU A 812 -5.07 -13.13 13.99
C LEU A 812 -6.34 -12.73 14.73
N SER A 813 -7.36 -12.23 14.04
CA SER A 813 -8.63 -11.81 14.65
C SER A 813 -9.36 -13.03 15.25
N ARG A 814 -10.04 -12.82 16.38
CA ARG A 814 -10.86 -13.83 17.07
C ARG A 814 -12.23 -13.23 17.36
N HIS A 815 -13.26 -14.07 17.33
CA HIS A 815 -14.63 -13.70 17.63
C HIS A 815 -15.42 -14.92 18.07
N HIS A 816 -16.50 -14.69 18.80
CA HIS A 816 -17.47 -15.71 19.17
C HIS A 816 -18.90 -15.19 19.01
N ARG A 817 -19.86 -16.11 19.08
CA ARG A 817 -21.29 -15.81 19.09
C ARG A 817 -21.76 -15.68 20.54
N ASN A 818 -22.32 -14.53 20.91
CA ASN A 818 -22.87 -14.32 22.25
C ASN A 818 -24.25 -14.99 22.42
N GLU A 819 -24.82 -14.92 23.63
CA GLU A 819 -26.14 -15.47 23.96
C GLU A 819 -27.27 -14.88 23.09
N HIS A 820 -27.07 -13.67 22.56
CA HIS A 820 -28.01 -12.96 21.68
C HIS A 820 -27.79 -13.25 20.19
N ASN A 821 -26.93 -14.21 19.85
CA ASN A 821 -26.59 -14.59 18.48
C ASN A 821 -25.85 -13.51 17.68
N GLU A 822 -25.21 -12.57 18.36
CA GLU A 822 -24.39 -11.51 17.77
C GLU A 822 -22.93 -11.94 17.71
N CYS A 823 -22.20 -11.42 16.72
CA CYS A 823 -20.76 -11.62 16.62
C CYS A 823 -20.02 -10.60 17.51
N VAL A 824 -19.32 -11.09 18.52
CA VAL A 824 -18.49 -10.28 19.42
C VAL A 824 -17.03 -10.59 19.15
N ALA A 825 -16.22 -9.54 18.95
CA ALA A 825 -14.78 -9.70 18.74
C ALA A 825 -14.06 -9.89 20.07
N ASP A 826 -13.16 -10.86 20.10
CA ASP A 826 -12.36 -11.20 21.27
C ASP A 826 -10.97 -10.58 21.17
N ASP A 827 -10.31 -10.42 22.31
CA ASP A 827 -8.89 -10.07 22.33
C ASP A 827 -8.07 -11.19 21.67
N PRO A 828 -7.26 -10.90 20.63
CA PRO A 828 -6.46 -11.91 19.95
C PRO A 828 -5.58 -12.75 20.89
N THR A 829 -5.11 -12.18 22.00
CA THR A 829 -4.21 -12.85 22.96
C THR A 829 -4.91 -13.80 23.93
N THR A 830 -6.24 -13.89 23.88
CA THR A 830 -7.00 -14.96 24.54
C THR A 830 -6.64 -16.33 23.96
N ASP A 831 -6.29 -16.37 22.67
CA ASP A 831 -5.76 -17.56 22.02
C ASP A 831 -4.30 -17.80 22.43
N PRO A 832 -3.96 -18.96 23.03
CA PRO A 832 -2.60 -19.27 23.44
C PRO A 832 -1.60 -19.27 22.28
N GLU A 833 -2.01 -19.60 21.04
CA GLU A 833 -1.12 -19.59 19.89
C GLU A 833 -0.72 -18.16 19.51
N VAL A 834 -1.68 -17.23 19.51
CA VAL A 834 -1.44 -15.81 19.25
C VAL A 834 -0.61 -15.19 20.37
N LYS A 835 -0.87 -15.57 21.63
CA LYS A 835 -0.06 -15.12 22.77
C LYS A 835 1.40 -15.59 22.67
N ALA A 836 1.63 -16.85 22.30
CA ALA A 836 2.98 -17.38 22.06
C ALA A 836 3.66 -16.68 20.87
N LEU A 837 2.90 -16.37 19.82
CA LEU A 837 3.37 -15.59 18.68
C LEU A 837 3.79 -14.17 19.08
N VAL A 838 3.02 -13.51 19.96
CA VAL A 838 3.35 -12.17 20.48
C VAL A 838 4.71 -12.19 21.18
N GLU A 839 4.95 -13.16 22.05
CA GLU A 839 6.24 -13.30 22.73
C GLU A 839 7.39 -13.61 21.76
N LYS A 840 7.17 -14.51 20.79
CA LYS A 840 8.17 -14.83 19.76
C LYS A 840 8.57 -13.60 18.94
N CYS A 841 7.59 -12.80 18.52
CA CYS A 841 7.81 -11.62 17.67
C CYS A 841 8.56 -10.48 18.37
N LYS A 842 8.65 -10.44 19.71
CA LYS A 842 9.44 -9.44 20.45
C LYS A 842 10.93 -9.50 20.09
N HIS A 843 11.42 -10.67 19.69
CA HIS A 843 12.83 -10.92 19.38
C HIS A 843 13.15 -11.01 17.88
N ALA A 844 12.18 -10.75 17.00
CA ALA A 844 12.35 -10.85 15.56
C ALA A 844 13.48 -9.94 15.02
N GLY A 845 14.25 -10.46 14.06
CA GLY A 845 15.32 -9.75 13.35
C GLY A 845 14.84 -8.91 12.15
N PRO A 846 15.74 -8.30 11.37
CA PRO A 846 15.39 -7.66 10.11
C PRO A 846 14.87 -8.65 9.07
N GLY A 847 13.79 -8.32 8.38
CA GLY A 847 13.19 -9.16 7.34
C GLY A 847 12.32 -10.31 7.87
N GLU A 848 12.36 -10.58 9.17
CA GLU A 848 11.44 -11.51 9.84
C GLU A 848 10.10 -10.85 10.16
N GLN A 849 9.05 -11.67 10.31
CA GLN A 849 7.70 -11.20 10.63
C GLN A 849 7.66 -10.62 12.06
N ARG A 850 7.23 -9.36 12.16
CA ARG A 850 6.98 -8.64 13.40
C ARG A 850 5.50 -8.44 13.60
N LEU A 851 5.13 -8.22 14.86
CA LEU A 851 3.75 -7.96 15.26
C LEU A 851 3.51 -6.46 15.35
N PHE A 852 2.47 -5.98 14.69
CA PHE A 852 2.03 -4.60 14.73
C PHE A 852 0.54 -4.52 15.08
N THR A 853 0.15 -3.44 15.75
CA THR A 853 -1.24 -3.10 16.00
C THR A 853 -1.61 -1.85 15.22
N LEU A 854 -2.67 -1.96 14.40
CA LEU A 854 -3.32 -0.85 13.71
C LEU A 854 -4.54 -0.41 14.52
N VAL A 855 -4.62 0.85 14.89
CA VAL A 855 -5.80 1.46 15.52
C VAL A 855 -6.45 2.38 14.49
N ASP A 856 -7.66 2.02 14.09
CA ASP A 856 -8.51 2.81 13.21
C ASP A 856 -9.55 3.57 14.04
N THR A 857 -9.40 4.89 14.15
CA THR A 857 -10.38 5.72 14.87
C THR A 857 -11.63 6.02 14.07
N GLY A 858 -11.63 5.82 12.75
CA GLY A 858 -12.82 5.92 11.91
C GLY A 858 -13.81 4.84 12.31
N ASN A 859 -13.43 3.56 12.17
CA ASN A 859 -14.27 2.44 12.60
C ASN A 859 -14.29 2.21 14.12
N MET A 860 -13.42 2.89 14.88
CA MET A 860 -13.17 2.63 16.31
C MET A 860 -12.76 1.18 16.57
N THR A 861 -11.84 0.67 15.76
CA THR A 861 -11.36 -0.70 15.86
C THR A 861 -9.85 -0.77 16.01
N ALA A 862 -9.37 -1.89 16.58
CA ALA A 862 -7.97 -2.26 16.58
C ALA A 862 -7.79 -3.61 15.87
N THR A 863 -6.70 -3.73 15.12
CA THR A 863 -6.34 -4.92 14.36
C THR A 863 -4.90 -5.28 14.63
N LEU A 864 -4.67 -6.50 15.10
CA LEU A 864 -3.35 -7.09 15.26
C LEU A 864 -2.93 -7.78 13.97
N PHE A 865 -1.72 -7.56 13.47
CA PHE A 865 -1.28 -8.18 12.21
C PHE A 865 0.24 -8.41 12.17
N LEU A 866 0.65 -9.28 11.26
CA LEU A 866 2.05 -9.56 10.95
C LEU A 866 2.52 -8.81 9.70
N ALA A 867 3.72 -8.26 9.77
CA ALA A 867 4.43 -7.69 8.63
C ALA A 867 5.96 -7.75 8.88
N ALA A 868 6.78 -7.82 7.82
CA ALA A 868 8.24 -7.78 7.98
C ALA A 868 8.74 -6.35 8.27
N ARG A 869 8.13 -5.36 7.63
CA ARG A 869 8.35 -3.93 7.89
C ARG A 869 7.03 -3.23 8.22
N PRO A 870 7.05 -2.15 9.03
CA PRO A 870 5.86 -1.34 9.31
C PRO A 870 5.26 -0.76 8.01
N PRO A 871 3.98 -1.05 7.69
CA PRO A 871 3.30 -0.47 6.53
C PRO A 871 3.16 1.06 6.65
N THR A 872 3.82 1.82 5.79
CA THR A 872 3.76 3.29 5.81
C THR A 872 2.43 3.83 5.28
N CYS A 873 1.73 3.08 4.44
CA CYS A 873 0.40 3.41 3.96
C CYS A 873 -0.43 2.15 3.72
N PHE A 874 -1.74 2.32 3.64
CA PHE A 874 -2.67 1.29 3.15
C PHE A 874 -3.27 1.74 1.83
N LEU A 875 -3.24 0.84 0.83
CA LEU A 875 -3.87 1.02 -0.47
C LEU A 875 -5.13 0.14 -0.53
N MET A 876 -6.29 0.74 -0.72
CA MET A 876 -7.53 0.03 -0.96
C MET A 876 -7.63 -0.30 -2.44
N ALA A 877 -7.58 -1.60 -2.78
CA ALA A 877 -7.55 -2.04 -4.18
C ALA A 877 -8.52 -3.18 -4.53
N GLY A 878 -9.22 -3.75 -3.55
CA GLY A 878 -10.20 -4.79 -3.81
C GLY A 878 -11.26 -4.89 -2.72
N SER A 879 -12.28 -5.69 -3.00
CA SER A 879 -13.36 -6.04 -2.08
C SER A 879 -13.62 -7.54 -2.10
N GLU A 880 -13.98 -8.11 -0.96
CA GLU A 880 -14.22 -9.55 -0.80
C GLU A 880 -15.19 -9.76 0.37
N GLY A 881 -16.29 -10.48 0.13
CA GLY A 881 -17.29 -10.80 1.15
C GLY A 881 -17.93 -9.58 1.84
N GLY A 882 -18.10 -8.45 1.11
CA GLY A 882 -18.67 -7.22 1.67
C GLY A 882 -17.69 -6.32 2.43
N MET A 883 -16.41 -6.72 2.57
CA MET A 883 -15.34 -5.89 3.14
C MET A 883 -14.33 -5.47 2.07
N LYS A 884 -13.56 -4.41 2.36
CA LYS A 884 -12.48 -3.91 1.49
C LYS A 884 -11.15 -4.55 1.87
N ARG A 885 -10.39 -5.00 0.87
CA ARG A 885 -9.00 -5.45 0.99
C ARG A 885 -8.09 -4.22 0.93
N ILE A 886 -7.45 -3.93 2.05
CA ILE A 886 -6.47 -2.85 2.19
C ILE A 886 -5.05 -3.44 2.26
N ILE A 887 -4.20 -3.01 1.36
CA ILE A 887 -2.84 -3.51 1.19
C ILE A 887 -1.90 -2.62 1.99
N GLY A 888 -1.34 -3.15 3.07
CA GLY A 888 -0.32 -2.47 3.86
C GLY A 888 1.01 -2.49 3.13
N CYS A 889 1.50 -1.31 2.75
CA CYS A 889 2.72 -1.17 1.95
C CYS A 889 3.87 -0.51 2.72
N SER A 890 5.07 -1.08 2.65
CA SER A 890 6.30 -0.37 3.00
C SER A 890 6.80 0.43 1.80
N TYR A 891 7.34 1.62 2.05
CA TYR A 891 7.86 2.47 0.99
C TYR A 891 9.36 2.27 0.79
N ASP A 892 9.76 1.96 -0.44
CA ASP A 892 11.15 2.09 -0.89
C ASP A 892 11.29 3.40 -1.66
N TRP A 893 11.90 4.40 -1.01
CA TRP A 893 12.06 5.73 -1.58
C TRP A 893 13.09 5.78 -2.70
N THR A 894 13.99 4.80 -2.80
CA THR A 894 15.07 4.78 -3.82
C THR A 894 14.56 4.45 -5.20
N THR A 895 13.60 3.52 -5.28
CA THR A 895 12.94 3.11 -6.54
C THR A 895 11.53 3.69 -6.65
N ALA A 896 11.10 4.47 -5.65
CA ALA A 896 9.74 4.95 -5.45
C ALA A 896 8.68 3.81 -5.51
N THR A 897 8.99 2.63 -4.97
CA THR A 897 8.12 1.45 -5.03
C THR A 897 7.44 1.21 -3.68
N MET A 898 6.13 0.97 -3.69
CA MET A 898 5.36 0.48 -2.55
C MET A 898 5.42 -1.04 -2.53
N TYR A 899 5.95 -1.66 -1.49
CA TYR A 899 6.00 -3.12 -1.39
C TYR A 899 4.94 -3.63 -0.45
N ARG A 900 4.16 -4.63 -0.88
CA ARG A 900 3.16 -5.27 -0.04
C ARG A 900 3.84 -5.99 1.13
N GLU A 901 3.52 -5.55 2.34
CA GLU A 901 3.96 -6.20 3.58
C GLU A 901 2.84 -7.06 4.18
N THR A 902 1.59 -6.61 4.04
CA THR A 902 0.41 -7.29 4.58
C THR A 902 -0.84 -6.89 3.80
N VAL A 903 -1.94 -7.62 3.98
CA VAL A 903 -3.28 -7.23 3.49
C VAL A 903 -4.26 -7.44 4.63
N LEU A 904 -5.07 -6.43 4.93
CA LEU A 904 -6.11 -6.49 5.95
C LEU A 904 -7.48 -6.32 5.30
N ARG A 905 -8.53 -6.70 6.03
CA ARG A 905 -9.93 -6.46 5.65
C ARG A 905 -10.47 -5.31 6.49
N MET A 906 -11.16 -4.38 5.85
CA MET A 906 -11.74 -3.19 6.48
C MET A 906 -13.21 -3.06 6.10
N GLU A 907 -14.03 -2.56 7.02
CA GLU A 907 -15.43 -2.25 6.75
C GLU A 907 -15.56 -1.10 5.75
N THR A 908 -16.65 -1.12 4.97
CA THR A 908 -16.91 -0.14 3.89
C THR A 908 -17.38 1.22 4.38
N ARG A 909 -17.74 1.35 5.68
CA ARG A 909 -18.38 2.56 6.24
C ARG A 909 -17.61 3.85 5.99
N PHE A 910 -16.28 3.81 6.01
CA PHE A 910 -15.42 4.98 5.84
C PHE A 910 -14.53 4.88 4.58
N GLU A 911 -14.97 4.13 3.56
CA GLU A 911 -14.27 4.05 2.28
C GLU A 911 -14.11 5.43 1.63
N ASP A 912 -15.16 6.25 1.64
CA ASP A 912 -15.14 7.58 1.03
C ASP A 912 -14.27 8.60 1.79
N MET A 913 -13.87 8.29 3.02
CA MET A 913 -12.94 9.11 3.80
C MET A 913 -11.47 8.89 3.42
N MET A 914 -11.18 7.90 2.55
CA MET A 914 -9.86 7.71 1.95
C MET A 914 -9.78 8.38 0.58
N LEU A 915 -8.73 9.18 0.39
CA LEU A 915 -8.50 9.93 -0.85
C LEU A 915 -7.88 9.04 -1.93
N ARG A 916 -8.22 9.32 -3.19
CA ARG A 916 -7.60 8.65 -4.34
C ARG A 916 -6.15 9.08 -4.48
N VAL A 917 -5.28 8.12 -4.81
CA VAL A 917 -3.90 8.36 -5.23
C VAL A 917 -3.81 8.07 -6.73
N GLY A 918 -2.95 8.80 -7.44
CA GLY A 918 -2.70 8.53 -8.86
C GLY A 918 -1.91 7.22 -9.06
N ARG A 919 -1.22 7.10 -10.20
CA ARG A 919 -0.35 5.96 -10.52
C ARG A 919 0.55 5.58 -9.33
N VAL A 920 0.46 4.37 -8.81
CA VAL A 920 1.30 3.80 -7.74
C VAL A 920 2.08 2.60 -8.27
N LYS A 921 3.42 2.62 -8.12
CA LYS A 921 4.27 1.46 -8.42
C LYS A 921 4.26 0.52 -7.21
N ILE A 922 3.79 -0.70 -7.39
CA ILE A 922 3.67 -1.73 -6.35
C ILE A 922 4.50 -2.97 -6.66
N GLY A 923 5.18 -3.51 -5.65
CA GLY A 923 5.94 -4.76 -5.72
C GLY A 923 5.45 -5.79 -4.70
N PHE A 924 5.63 -7.08 -5.01
CA PHE A 924 5.17 -8.19 -4.15
C PHE A 924 6.13 -8.54 -3.02
N LYS A 925 7.43 -8.46 -3.27
CA LYS A 925 8.48 -8.79 -2.30
C LYS A 925 9.60 -7.77 -2.40
N ARG A 926 9.94 -7.17 -1.26
CA ARG A 926 11.07 -6.23 -1.16
C ARG A 926 12.33 -7.00 -0.83
N GLU A 927 13.38 -6.81 -1.63
CA GLU A 927 14.69 -7.39 -1.36
C GLU A 927 15.26 -6.88 -0.04
N GLN A 928 15.99 -7.75 0.66
CA GLN A 928 16.63 -7.38 1.92
C GLN A 928 18.03 -6.85 1.62
N HIS A 929 18.20 -5.54 1.75
CA HIS A 929 19.54 -4.93 1.69
C HIS A 929 20.42 -5.44 2.83
N PRO A 930 21.74 -5.59 2.62
CA PRO A 930 22.65 -6.08 3.63
C PRO A 930 22.65 -5.16 4.86
N VAL A 931 22.49 -5.78 6.02
CA VAL A 931 22.35 -5.10 7.31
C VAL A 931 23.58 -5.37 8.17
N ALA A 932 24.07 -4.36 8.86
CA ALA A 932 25.15 -4.48 9.83
C ALA A 932 24.78 -3.73 11.13
N PRO A 933 25.45 -4.02 12.26
CA PRO A 933 25.36 -3.17 13.45
C PRO A 933 25.60 -1.71 13.09
N LEU A 934 24.81 -0.79 13.65
CA LEU A 934 24.84 0.63 13.25
C LEU A 934 26.25 1.22 13.32
N SER A 935 27.07 0.80 14.30
CA SER A 935 28.48 1.22 14.46
C SER A 935 29.36 0.86 13.25
N HIS A 936 29.11 -0.28 12.61
CA HIS A 936 29.89 -0.76 11.46
C HIS A 936 29.30 -0.28 10.13
N ALA A 937 27.99 -0.02 10.09
CA ALA A 937 27.33 0.61 8.94
C ALA A 937 27.71 2.10 8.78
N SER A 938 28.18 2.75 9.86
CA SER A 938 28.59 4.16 9.88
C SER A 938 30.12 4.34 9.75
N VAL A 939 30.73 3.96 8.63
CA VAL A 939 32.06 4.52 8.29
C VAL A 939 31.82 5.94 7.76
N GLY A 940 31.82 6.92 8.66
CA GLY A 940 31.61 8.33 8.31
C GLY A 940 30.93 9.17 9.41
N GLY A 941 31.66 9.40 10.50
CA GLY A 941 31.60 10.57 11.39
C GLY A 941 30.26 11.20 11.79
N GLU A 942 29.83 10.92 13.02
CA GLU A 942 29.19 11.95 13.87
C GLU A 942 29.61 11.70 15.32
N LYS A 943 30.66 12.41 15.79
CA LYS A 943 31.08 12.36 17.19
C LYS A 943 30.00 13.01 18.05
N VAL A 944 29.50 12.26 19.03
CA VAL A 944 28.55 12.74 20.04
C VAL A 944 29.30 13.55 21.08
N ASN A 945 28.96 14.83 21.23
CA ASN A 945 29.35 15.64 22.38
C ASN A 945 28.14 15.71 23.33
N VAL A 946 28.21 15.02 24.47
CA VAL A 946 27.24 15.18 25.56
C VAL A 946 27.81 16.19 26.54
N ASN A 947 27.30 17.42 26.53
CA ASN A 947 27.68 18.42 27.53
C ASN A 947 26.65 18.40 28.68
N VAL A 948 26.99 17.68 29.74
CA VAL A 948 26.15 17.42 30.93
C VAL A 948 25.85 18.70 31.75
N GLN A 949 26.55 19.81 31.49
CA GLN A 949 26.39 21.05 32.25
C GLN A 949 25.13 21.89 31.91
N TRP A 950 24.47 21.66 30.77
CA TRP A 950 23.28 22.43 30.38
C TRP A 950 21.95 21.91 30.95
N ILE A 951 21.95 20.72 31.54
CA ILE A 951 20.74 20.04 32.05
C ILE A 951 20.18 20.75 33.29
N MET A 952 21.04 21.35 34.12
CA MET A 952 20.64 22.05 35.35
C MET A 952 20.00 23.43 35.10
N ILE A 953 20.42 24.14 34.04
CA ILE A 953 19.86 25.47 33.72
C ILE A 953 18.43 25.33 33.14
N CYS A 954 18.15 24.24 32.42
CA CYS A 954 16.83 24.00 31.82
C CYS A 954 15.76 23.53 32.83
N LEU A 955 16.15 22.86 33.91
CA LEU A 955 15.21 22.50 35.00
C LEU A 955 14.65 23.75 35.71
N LEU A 956 15.40 24.84 35.75
CA LEU A 956 14.96 26.13 36.29
C LEU A 956 14.04 26.90 35.33
N ILE A 957 14.18 26.73 34.01
CA ILE A 957 13.35 27.41 33.00
C ILE A 957 12.00 26.71 32.79
N HIS A 958 11.91 25.39 33.05
CA HIS A 958 10.66 24.64 32.90
C HIS A 958 9.63 24.86 34.03
N PHE A 959 10.03 25.40 35.19
CA PHE A 959 9.07 25.75 36.25
C PHE A 959 8.24 27.01 35.95
N GLN A 960 8.52 27.72 34.86
CA GLN A 960 7.83 28.97 34.47
C GLN A 960 7.13 28.91 33.10
N SER A 961 7.04 27.73 32.47
CA SER A 961 6.42 27.57 31.14
C SER A 961 5.07 26.84 31.20
N PHE A 962 4.15 27.36 32.01
CA PHE A 962 2.72 27.03 31.93
C PHE A 962 2.00 28.16 31.17
N LEU A 963 2.15 28.19 29.85
CA LEU A 963 1.25 28.88 28.93
C LEU A 963 0.98 27.93 27.75
N PRO A 964 -0.27 27.88 27.24
CA PRO A 964 -0.59 27.08 26.06
C PRO A 964 0.19 27.62 24.85
N PRO A 965 0.35 26.83 23.77
CA PRO A 965 0.86 27.37 22.52
C PRO A 965 0.00 28.58 22.15
N LEU A 966 0.65 29.70 21.83
CA LEU A 966 -0.03 30.85 21.24
C LEU A 966 -0.89 30.34 20.07
N PRO A 967 -2.15 30.79 19.94
CA PRO A 967 -2.90 30.56 18.71
C PRO A 967 -2.04 31.07 17.53
N PRO A 968 -2.18 30.50 16.32
CA PRO A 968 -1.62 31.16 15.15
C PRO A 968 -2.13 32.60 15.18
N LEU A 969 -1.21 33.55 15.05
CA LEU A 969 -1.55 34.94 14.79
C LEU A 969 -2.67 34.93 13.76
N SER A 970 -3.83 35.43 14.17
CA SER A 970 -4.91 35.81 13.28
C SER A 970 -4.31 36.59 12.13
N ASN A 971 -4.78 36.30 10.91
CA ASN A 971 -4.57 37.05 9.68
C ASN A 971 -4.23 38.53 9.97
N ASP A 972 -2.96 38.86 9.95
CA ASP A 972 -2.51 40.24 9.89
C ASP A 972 -1.80 40.39 8.55
N GLY A 973 -2.42 41.17 7.65
CA GLY A 973 -2.02 41.34 6.25
C GLY A 973 -0.65 41.97 6.04
N SER A 974 0.13 42.24 7.10
CA SER A 974 1.40 42.96 7.05
C SER A 974 2.62 42.08 6.74
N PHE A 975 2.54 40.75 6.92
CA PHE A 975 3.64 39.85 6.52
C PHE A 975 3.60 39.48 5.03
N ARG A 976 2.40 39.53 4.43
CA ARG A 976 2.24 39.35 2.98
C ARG A 976 2.78 40.52 2.18
N SER A 977 2.69 41.75 2.66
CA SER A 977 3.15 42.94 1.90
C SER A 977 4.67 43.00 1.76
N ASN A 978 5.43 42.60 2.77
CA ASN A 978 6.90 42.65 2.72
C ASN A 978 7.52 41.47 1.94
N LEU A 979 6.91 40.27 1.97
CA LEU A 979 7.37 39.15 1.17
C LEU A 979 6.96 39.26 -0.32
N LEU A 980 5.83 39.93 -0.62
CA LEU A 980 5.45 40.25 -2.00
C LEU A 980 6.42 41.27 -2.63
N ARG A 981 6.83 42.30 -1.87
CA ARG A 981 7.74 43.35 -2.36
C ARG A 981 9.08 42.80 -2.82
N ASP A 982 9.66 41.86 -2.07
CA ASP A 982 10.98 41.28 -2.41
C ASP A 982 10.90 40.21 -3.52
N PHE A 983 9.73 39.61 -3.76
CA PHE A 983 9.52 38.61 -4.83
C PHE A 983 9.32 39.25 -6.22
N LEU A 984 8.92 40.53 -6.29
CA LEU A 984 8.53 41.23 -7.51
C LEU A 984 9.65 42.07 -8.16
N ALA A 985 10.82 42.22 -7.51
CA ALA A 985 11.83 43.21 -7.91
C ALA A 985 12.86 42.76 -8.98
N ASN A 986 12.91 41.47 -9.34
CA ASN A 986 13.96 40.97 -10.24
C ASN A 986 13.48 40.87 -11.71
N GLY A 987 13.85 41.86 -12.53
CA GLY A 987 13.82 41.78 -14.00
C GLY A 987 12.80 42.66 -14.73
N LEU A 988 12.57 43.89 -14.25
CA LEU A 988 11.58 44.84 -14.80
C LEU A 988 12.15 45.86 -15.82
N SER A 989 13.40 45.77 -16.23
CA SER A 989 14.10 46.83 -16.99
C SER A 989 13.80 46.89 -18.50
N ARG A 990 12.62 46.46 -18.99
CA ARG A 990 12.33 46.43 -20.44
C ARG A 990 10.93 46.85 -20.88
N LEU A 991 10.06 47.32 -19.97
CA LEU A 991 8.71 47.78 -20.32
C LEU A 991 8.29 48.94 -19.42
N ASP A 992 7.78 50.00 -20.05
CA ASP A 992 7.74 51.34 -19.47
C ASP A 992 6.34 51.73 -18.97
N THR A 993 5.31 50.98 -19.40
CA THR A 993 3.89 51.29 -19.19
C THR A 993 3.06 50.07 -18.75
N CYS A 994 1.94 50.32 -18.08
CA CYS A 994 1.02 49.33 -17.53
C CYS A 994 0.04 48.77 -18.57
N ASN A 995 -0.17 47.47 -18.59
CA ASN A 995 -1.06 46.84 -19.59
C ASN A 995 -2.57 47.00 -19.32
N ILE A 996 -2.98 47.53 -18.16
CA ILE A 996 -4.40 47.78 -17.84
C ILE A 996 -4.79 49.23 -18.17
N CYS A 997 -3.99 50.20 -17.72
CA CYS A 997 -4.30 51.62 -17.85
C CYS A 997 -3.38 52.37 -18.82
N PHE A 998 -2.36 51.71 -19.38
CA PHE A 998 -1.38 52.26 -20.34
C PHE A 998 -0.52 53.43 -19.85
N ASN A 999 -0.63 53.79 -18.56
CA ASN A 999 0.22 54.81 -17.93
C ASN A 999 1.62 54.26 -17.61
N GLY A 1000 2.61 55.16 -17.57
CA GLY A 1000 3.97 54.86 -17.13
C GLY A 1000 4.04 54.41 -15.68
N PHE A 1001 5.06 53.63 -15.33
CA PHE A 1001 5.30 53.22 -13.95
C PHE A 1001 6.01 54.31 -13.14
N ASP A 1002 5.50 54.63 -11.95
CA ASP A 1002 6.05 55.64 -11.04
C ASP A 1002 5.93 55.20 -9.57
N THR A 1003 6.24 56.09 -8.62
CA THR A 1003 6.20 55.77 -7.18
C THR A 1003 4.81 55.42 -6.65
N THR A 1004 3.75 55.80 -7.36
CA THR A 1004 2.35 55.50 -7.04
C THR A 1004 1.78 54.37 -7.89
N HIS A 1005 2.38 54.10 -9.05
CA HIS A 1005 1.95 53.12 -10.02
C HIS A 1005 3.04 52.05 -10.18
N VAL A 1006 3.11 51.15 -9.19
CA VAL A 1006 4.21 50.18 -9.05
C VAL A 1006 3.98 48.96 -9.96
N PRO A 1007 4.99 48.54 -10.76
CA PRO A 1007 4.87 47.40 -11.68
C PRO A 1007 4.81 46.06 -10.92
N THR A 1008 3.84 45.22 -11.31
CA THR A 1008 3.52 43.94 -10.68
C THR A 1008 3.21 42.89 -11.75
N ARG A 1009 3.63 41.63 -11.55
CA ARG A 1009 3.36 40.50 -12.45
C ARG A 1009 2.45 39.46 -11.80
N PHE A 1010 1.55 38.88 -12.59
CA PHE A 1010 0.62 37.84 -12.14
C PHE A 1010 1.28 36.45 -12.01
N THR A 1011 2.40 36.21 -12.70
CA THR A 1011 3.13 34.92 -12.65
C THR A 1011 4.63 35.15 -12.46
N GLY A 1012 5.26 34.36 -11.59
CA GLY A 1012 6.72 34.37 -11.37
C GLY A 1012 7.55 33.71 -12.49
N LYS A 1013 6.97 33.50 -13.69
CA LYS A 1013 7.69 32.93 -14.84
C LYS A 1013 8.20 34.06 -15.74
N ASN A 1014 9.48 34.03 -16.10
CA ASN A 1014 10.13 35.01 -16.98
C ASN A 1014 9.63 35.01 -18.43
N SER A 1015 8.70 34.14 -18.81
CA SER A 1015 8.25 33.92 -20.18
C SER A 1015 6.95 34.66 -20.57
N CYS A 1016 6.24 35.30 -19.65
CA CYS A 1016 5.05 36.12 -19.96
C CYS A 1016 5.42 37.61 -19.76
N PRO A 1017 5.39 38.47 -20.81
CA PRO A 1017 5.89 39.84 -20.75
C PRO A 1017 4.93 40.86 -20.12
N HIS A 1018 3.72 40.47 -19.71
CA HIS A 1018 2.71 41.41 -19.22
C HIS A 1018 3.02 41.91 -17.79
N ILE A 1019 3.03 43.24 -17.60
CA ILE A 1019 3.26 43.91 -16.32
C ILE A 1019 2.08 44.88 -16.07
N PHE A 1020 1.59 44.91 -14.84
CA PHE A 1020 0.42 45.68 -14.43
C PHE A 1020 0.76 46.60 -13.26
N GLY A 1021 0.07 47.72 -13.12
CA GLY A 1021 0.13 48.54 -11.91
C GLY A 1021 -0.57 47.84 -10.76
N GLU A 1022 0.04 47.83 -9.56
CA GLU A 1022 -0.51 47.17 -8.36
C GLU A 1022 -1.94 47.65 -8.03
N ILE A 1023 -2.18 48.96 -8.11
CA ILE A 1023 -3.48 49.57 -7.84
C ILE A 1023 -4.49 49.20 -8.92
N SER A 1024 -4.15 49.37 -10.20
CA SER A 1024 -5.05 49.06 -11.32
C SER A 1024 -5.43 47.57 -11.38
N LEU A 1025 -4.51 46.68 -10.99
CA LEU A 1025 -4.80 45.25 -10.89
C LEU A 1025 -5.75 44.93 -9.74
N THR A 1026 -5.58 45.61 -8.60
CA THR A 1026 -6.41 45.43 -7.41
C THR A 1026 -7.82 45.97 -7.64
N GLU A 1027 -7.94 47.16 -8.26
CA GLU A 1027 -9.23 47.73 -8.65
C GLU A 1027 -9.95 46.87 -9.68
N TRP A 1028 -9.23 46.33 -10.66
CA TRP A 1028 -9.80 45.39 -11.63
C TRP A 1028 -10.30 44.09 -10.96
N LEU A 1029 -9.51 43.49 -10.06
CA LEU A 1029 -9.89 42.29 -9.30
C LEU A 1029 -11.12 42.49 -8.39
N LEU A 1030 -11.36 43.73 -7.96
CA LEU A 1030 -12.45 44.10 -7.05
C LEU A 1030 -13.66 44.73 -7.78
N SER A 1031 -13.59 44.91 -9.11
CA SER A 1031 -14.69 45.53 -9.86
C SER A 1031 -15.77 44.50 -10.23
N ASP A 1032 -17.03 44.78 -9.87
CA ASP A 1032 -18.22 43.97 -10.22
C ASP A 1032 -18.75 44.27 -11.65
N ASN A 1033 -17.92 44.87 -12.51
CA ASN A 1033 -18.32 45.24 -13.87
C ASN A 1033 -18.11 44.05 -14.82
N GLU A 1034 -19.16 43.58 -15.51
CA GLU A 1034 -19.09 42.39 -16.39
C GLU A 1034 -18.02 42.50 -17.50
N SER A 1035 -17.67 43.72 -17.91
CA SER A 1035 -16.60 43.97 -18.88
C SER A 1035 -15.18 43.73 -18.34
N ALA A 1036 -14.99 43.75 -17.01
CA ALA A 1036 -13.73 43.43 -16.35
C ALA A 1036 -13.43 41.92 -16.36
N ASN A 1037 -14.42 41.04 -16.57
CA ASN A 1037 -14.20 39.59 -16.60
C ASN A 1037 -13.63 39.04 -17.92
N LYS A 1038 -13.19 39.89 -18.84
CA LYS A 1038 -12.49 39.46 -20.07
C LYS A 1038 -10.99 39.30 -19.80
N ARG A 1039 -10.46 38.14 -20.22
CA ARG A 1039 -9.12 37.57 -19.88
C ARG A 1039 -7.96 38.58 -19.86
N LEU A 1040 -7.26 38.69 -18.72
CA LEU A 1040 -5.85 39.07 -18.71
C LEU A 1040 -5.05 37.98 -19.45
N THR A 1041 -4.44 38.31 -20.57
CA THR A 1041 -3.74 37.38 -21.48
C THR A 1041 -2.56 36.67 -20.80
N CYS A 1042 -2.68 35.36 -20.61
CA CYS A 1042 -1.64 34.32 -20.77
C CYS A 1042 -2.28 32.94 -20.48
N ARG A 1043 -3.13 32.45 -21.39
CA ARG A 1043 -3.61 31.04 -21.40
C ARG A 1043 -3.50 30.45 -22.81
N HIS A 1044 -2.28 30.09 -23.20
CA HIS A 1044 -2.07 28.98 -24.16
C HIS A 1044 -1.79 27.75 -23.26
N THR A 1045 -2.57 26.67 -23.22
CA THR A 1045 -3.40 26.03 -24.26
C THR A 1045 -4.49 25.15 -23.62
N ARG A 1046 -5.56 24.90 -24.40
CA ARG A 1046 -6.74 24.00 -24.21
C ARG A 1046 -8.01 24.63 -23.64
N PHE A 1047 -8.84 25.19 -24.53
CA PHE A 1047 -10.11 24.55 -24.94
C PHE A 1047 -10.63 25.22 -26.22
N ILE A 1048 -11.14 24.42 -27.15
CA ILE A 1048 -11.58 24.76 -28.51
C ILE A 1048 -12.83 25.67 -28.43
N PRO A 1049 -12.92 26.78 -29.20
CA PRO A 1049 -14.17 27.50 -29.35
C PRO A 1049 -15.00 26.90 -30.48
N ASP A 1050 -16.27 26.62 -30.14
CA ASP A 1050 -17.35 26.43 -31.08
C ASP A 1050 -17.68 27.76 -31.75
N ASN A 1051 -17.94 27.72 -33.05
CA ASN A 1051 -18.20 28.91 -33.88
C ASN A 1051 -19.59 29.46 -33.57
N ARG A 1052 -19.68 30.77 -33.32
CA ARG A 1052 -20.68 31.66 -33.95
C ARG A 1052 -20.37 33.12 -33.61
N GLU A 1053 -20.15 33.87 -34.68
CA GLU A 1053 -20.08 35.33 -34.74
C GLU A 1053 -21.49 35.90 -34.50
N GLU A 1054 -21.58 37.00 -33.76
CA GLU A 1054 -22.66 37.98 -33.92
C GLU A 1054 -22.00 39.29 -34.34
N THR A 1055 -22.23 39.67 -35.59
CA THR A 1055 -22.10 41.04 -36.10
C THR A 1055 -23.45 41.73 -35.98
N HIS A 1056 -23.46 42.88 -35.34
CA HIS A 1056 -24.55 43.85 -35.30
C HIS A 1056 -24.64 44.61 -36.64
N ASP A 1057 -25.86 44.81 -37.14
CA ASP A 1057 -26.40 45.88 -38.01
C ASP A 1057 -27.69 45.32 -38.62
N SER A 1058 -28.81 46.00 -38.89
CA SER A 1058 -29.42 47.30 -38.60
C SER A 1058 -30.83 47.21 -39.21
N ASP A 1059 -31.80 47.90 -38.63
CA ASP A 1059 -33.02 48.42 -39.26
C ASP A 1059 -34.17 47.49 -39.75
N GLN A 1060 -35.31 47.69 -39.09
CA GLN A 1060 -36.68 47.95 -39.58
C GLN A 1060 -37.27 47.26 -40.84
N GLU A 1061 -38.51 46.78 -40.60
CA GLU A 1061 -39.73 46.88 -41.43
C GLU A 1061 -40.19 45.73 -42.36
N GLU A 1062 -41.47 45.40 -42.13
CA GLU A 1062 -42.55 44.95 -43.01
C GLU A 1062 -42.62 43.50 -43.56
N ASP A 1063 -43.57 42.77 -42.96
CA ASP A 1063 -44.80 42.23 -43.56
C ASP A 1063 -44.78 41.37 -44.85
N SER A 1064 -45.29 40.16 -44.63
CA SER A 1064 -46.38 39.48 -45.35
C SER A 1064 -46.08 38.38 -46.42
N ASP A 1065 -46.67 37.22 -46.09
CA ASP A 1065 -47.46 36.31 -46.94
C ASP A 1065 -46.91 35.00 -47.55
N GLU A 1066 -47.65 33.95 -47.17
CA GLU A 1066 -48.10 32.74 -47.90
C GLU A 1066 -47.12 31.60 -48.23
N GLU A 1067 -47.29 30.44 -47.56
CA GLU A 1067 -47.88 29.16 -48.05
C GLU A 1067 -46.78 28.17 -48.50
N THR A 1068 -46.77 26.87 -48.20
CA THR A 1068 -47.85 25.86 -48.23
C THR A 1068 -47.47 24.60 -47.41
N GLU A 1069 -48.48 24.00 -46.77
CA GLU A 1069 -48.78 22.58 -46.46
C GLU A 1069 -47.70 21.45 -46.41
N VAL A 1070 -47.78 20.57 -45.40
CA VAL A 1070 -48.51 19.27 -45.42
C VAL A 1070 -48.74 18.79 -43.97
N LYS A 1071 -49.90 18.14 -43.74
CA LYS A 1071 -50.61 17.89 -42.48
C LYS A 1071 -50.87 16.37 -42.28
N MET A 1072 -51.11 15.99 -41.02
CA MET A 1072 -51.92 14.85 -40.50
C MET A 1072 -51.39 13.40 -40.55
N PHE A 1073 -51.38 12.69 -39.40
CA PHE A 1073 -52.57 12.03 -38.81
C PHE A 1073 -52.28 11.48 -37.39
N GLU A 1074 -53.16 11.81 -36.44
CA GLU A 1074 -53.50 11.03 -35.24
C GLU A 1074 -54.72 10.15 -35.60
N ASP A 1075 -54.86 8.94 -35.05
CA ASP A 1075 -56.11 8.58 -34.37
C ASP A 1075 -56.14 7.21 -33.65
N SER A 1076 -56.96 7.26 -32.60
CA SER A 1076 -57.58 6.29 -31.68
C SER A 1076 -58.22 5.03 -32.30
N ILE A 1077 -58.38 3.94 -31.50
CA ILE A 1077 -59.61 3.10 -31.35
C ILE A 1077 -59.42 1.99 -30.27
N GLU A 1078 -60.36 1.99 -29.31
CA GLU A 1078 -61.00 0.92 -28.50
C GLU A 1078 -60.28 -0.06 -27.53
N ILE A 1079 -60.97 -0.25 -26.39
CA ILE A 1079 -60.78 -1.18 -25.26
C ILE A 1079 -61.37 -2.56 -25.64
N PRO A 1080 -60.79 -3.72 -25.24
CA PRO A 1080 -61.29 -4.42 -24.06
C PRO A 1080 -60.27 -5.21 -23.21
N GLN A 1081 -60.50 -5.17 -21.90
CA GLN A 1081 -60.49 -6.30 -20.97
C GLN A 1081 -59.23 -7.19 -20.83
N SER A 1082 -58.65 -7.09 -19.64
CA SER A 1082 -58.51 -8.19 -18.66
C SER A 1082 -57.23 -9.05 -18.63
N PHE A 1083 -56.87 -9.37 -17.38
CA PHE A 1083 -56.02 -10.46 -16.88
C PHE A 1083 -54.48 -10.32 -16.92
N SER A 1084 -53.96 -9.92 -15.74
CA SER A 1084 -52.94 -10.62 -14.93
C SER A 1084 -51.70 -11.19 -15.63
N SER A 1085 -50.51 -10.68 -15.27
CA SER A 1085 -49.63 -11.23 -14.21
C SER A 1085 -48.31 -10.47 -14.16
#